data_AF-A0A7M1XKE5-F1
#
_entry.id   AF-A0A7M1XKE5-F1
#
_cell.length_a   1.000
_cell.length_b   1.000
_cell.length_c   1.000
_cell.angle_alpha   90.00
_cell.angle_beta   90.00
_cell.angle_gamma   90.00
#
_symmetry.space_group_name_H-M   'P 1'
#
loop_
_entity.id
_entity.type
_entity.pdbx_description
1 polymer ?
#
loop_
_entity_poly.entity_id
_entity_poly.type
_entity_poly.pdbx_seq_one_letter_code
_entity_poly.pdbx_strand_id
1 'polypeptide(L)'
;MKKALFFGGAFNPLTLAHIHLVDEVRKSLGYEYVIFVPSKSKYILHTEGKSFSYTEKERFDMLKATAKHYPWMIVSDIEIKEKEQSRTYFTLRKLKEEGYDLKLLMGSDWLEGLESKWLYIDEILKEFGIIVMKRNHDDIASIINQSDYLKKRKEQFLFIDTPELYQNISSSKIRALLEENKLAEVKPFVPQEILPWLERKRVKMKNTYLEVGCLIPSLKIGDPKYNASSIIEMIKKNQDLSLLVFPELCLTGYTCQDLFFQEALLDEAEKELSRIAEATLGLNNTVVVGLPIRFKNKLYNVAAYLSNGRILGIVPKIHMPTYGEFYESRWFASGKDIFSETLETSSFICPFGCNLLFVDHETNAIIGTEICEDMWVVNKPSRDAILAGANIIINPSASNEIIGKKEYRRKMVTLASGEGYCTYLYASSNMNESSQDLVFSGHCMIANNGRLLNEMIFPEENSVIKAIVDLEENSYNRLHQSTFVNEGNENYDYIETHCKPMGGKRDITPEEVTSLLKDKNYSISRMPFVPEDDLARKERCQDILTIQAHGLATRIKNTGIKKLVIGISGGLDSTLALLVCHEASKMVKGVEIIGYTMPNEGNTSSLTYTNSINLMKSLGIEPKVAPIGEGVKLHLKQIGHPETYQGEGDTAYENAQARMRTYILMDVANYIGGLVVGTGDLSELALGWCTYNGDHMSMYGVNTSIPKTLVQYIVRTYALTMANEELKKTLLSILDTPISPELTPSMNGKIAQKTEEKIGKYDLNDFFMFYLLRYGFRPSKIYALASLAYPEVDKESLKNSMLRFYSRFFSQQFKRSCLPDGPKVGSLTLSPRGDYRMPSDATASLYLEEIKSL
;
A
#
# COMPACT_ATOMS: atom_id res chain seq x y z
N MET A 1 55.77 -19.49 15.88
CA MET A 1 54.30 -19.51 15.70
C MET A 1 53.77 -18.16 16.14
N LYS A 2 52.79 -17.59 15.42
CA LYS A 2 52.19 -16.30 15.81
C LYS A 2 51.28 -16.51 17.01
N LYS A 3 51.43 -15.74 18.09
CA LYS A 3 50.57 -15.88 19.27
C LYS A 3 49.19 -15.31 18.98
N ALA A 4 48.16 -16.15 19.03
CA ALA A 4 46.79 -15.73 18.77
C ALA A 4 45.78 -16.31 19.76
N LEU A 5 44.67 -15.61 19.98
CA LEU A 5 43.51 -16.12 20.70
C LEU A 5 42.49 -16.64 19.70
N PHE A 6 41.88 -17.80 19.97
CA PHE A 6 40.76 -18.31 19.20
C PHE A 6 39.44 -17.82 19.81
N PHE A 7 38.61 -17.15 19.03
CA PHE A 7 37.29 -16.68 19.46
C PHE A 7 36.21 -17.14 18.48
N GLY A 8 35.55 -18.24 18.82
CA GLY A 8 34.43 -18.80 18.07
C GLY A 8 33.09 -18.24 18.55
N GLY A 9 32.14 -18.03 17.65
CA GLY A 9 30.82 -17.54 18.04
C GLY A 9 29.82 -17.37 16.92
N ALA A 10 28.58 -17.04 17.31
CA ALA A 10 27.49 -16.80 16.37
C ALA A 10 27.62 -15.46 15.64
N PHE A 11 28.05 -14.36 16.29
CA PHE A 11 28.16 -13.02 15.68
C PHE A 11 26.91 -12.59 14.88
N ASN A 12 25.72 -12.72 15.47
CA ASN A 12 24.43 -12.51 14.80
C ASN A 12 23.60 -11.37 15.43
N PRO A 13 23.88 -10.08 15.15
CA PRO A 13 25.05 -9.56 14.44
C PRO A 13 26.28 -9.41 15.36
N LEU A 14 27.42 -9.07 14.77
CA LEU A 14 28.63 -8.62 15.49
C LEU A 14 28.33 -7.35 16.31
N THR A 15 28.91 -7.23 17.51
CA THR A 15 28.76 -6.04 18.38
C THR A 15 30.11 -5.49 18.80
N LEU A 16 30.17 -4.24 19.25
CA LEU A 16 31.42 -3.65 19.77
C LEU A 16 31.95 -4.39 21.00
N ALA A 17 31.06 -4.98 21.81
CA ALA A 17 31.48 -5.83 22.93
C ALA A 17 32.30 -7.05 22.47
N HIS A 18 31.95 -7.69 21.35
CA HIS A 18 32.74 -8.80 20.81
C HIS A 18 34.17 -8.38 20.43
N ILE A 19 34.39 -7.10 20.12
CA ILE A 19 35.67 -6.58 19.64
C ILE A 19 36.48 -6.05 20.81
N HIS A 20 35.90 -5.17 21.62
CA HIS A 20 36.62 -4.46 22.67
C HIS A 20 37.01 -5.41 23.82
N LEU A 21 36.14 -6.37 24.18
CA LEU A 21 36.43 -7.35 25.23
C LEU A 21 37.62 -8.24 24.86
N VAL A 22 37.63 -8.77 23.63
CA VAL A 22 38.70 -9.68 23.22
C VAL A 22 40.01 -8.93 22.94
N ASP A 23 39.95 -7.67 22.49
CA ASP A 23 41.13 -6.82 22.32
C ASP A 23 41.82 -6.52 23.65
N GLU A 24 41.06 -6.32 24.71
CA GLU A 24 41.59 -6.09 26.04
C GLU A 24 42.23 -7.33 26.65
N VAL A 25 41.60 -8.50 26.49
CA VAL A 25 42.21 -9.79 26.86
C VAL A 25 43.49 -10.03 26.07
N ARG A 26 43.47 -9.73 24.77
CA ARG A 26 44.64 -9.83 23.90
C ARG A 26 45.77 -8.94 24.40
N LYS A 27 45.48 -7.67 24.72
CA LYS A 27 46.46 -6.70 25.23
C LYS A 27 47.02 -7.09 26.59
N SER A 28 46.16 -7.46 27.55
CA SER A 28 46.56 -7.80 28.92
C SER A 28 47.47 -9.04 28.99
N LEU A 29 47.28 -9.98 28.06
CA LEU A 29 48.08 -11.20 27.98
C LEU A 29 49.20 -11.17 26.93
N GLY A 30 49.36 -10.08 26.19
CA GLY A 30 50.43 -9.92 25.20
C GLY A 30 50.30 -10.81 23.95
N TYR A 31 49.07 -11.07 23.48
CA TYR A 31 48.84 -11.79 22.22
C TYR A 31 48.85 -10.83 21.02
N GLU A 32 49.36 -11.29 19.88
CA GLU A 32 49.45 -10.47 18.67
C GLU A 32 48.10 -10.36 17.95
N TYR A 33 47.35 -11.46 17.89
CA TYR A 33 46.10 -11.54 17.11
C TYR A 33 44.94 -12.20 17.88
N VAL A 34 43.71 -11.94 17.44
CA VAL A 34 42.53 -12.77 17.76
C VAL A 34 41.95 -13.29 16.45
N ILE A 35 41.74 -14.60 16.36
CA ILE A 35 41.11 -15.28 15.23
C ILE A 35 39.62 -15.45 15.52
N PHE A 36 38.79 -14.70 14.81
CA PHE A 36 37.33 -14.81 14.84
C PHE A 36 36.87 -15.89 13.87
N VAL A 37 36.09 -16.84 14.39
CA VAL A 37 35.56 -17.96 13.61
C VAL A 37 34.05 -18.04 13.75
N PRO A 38 33.26 -17.59 12.75
CA PRO A 38 31.81 -17.67 12.79
C PRO A 38 31.33 -19.13 12.70
N SER A 39 30.54 -19.56 13.67
CA SER A 39 29.97 -20.92 13.70
C SER A 39 28.86 -21.11 12.66
N LYS A 40 28.62 -22.34 12.19
CA LYS A 40 27.55 -22.63 11.22
C LYS A 40 26.15 -22.43 11.81
N SER A 41 25.21 -22.08 10.93
CA SER A 41 23.83 -21.80 11.29
C SER A 41 23.10 -23.03 11.81
N LYS A 42 23.35 -24.22 11.26
CA LYS A 42 22.74 -25.49 11.72
C LYS A 42 23.12 -25.83 13.17
N TYR A 43 24.34 -25.51 13.60
CA TYR A 43 24.82 -25.78 14.97
C TYR A 43 24.09 -24.89 15.99
N ILE A 44 24.02 -23.60 15.73
CA ILE A 44 23.36 -22.61 16.61
C ILE A 44 21.83 -22.84 16.69
N LEU A 45 21.19 -23.27 15.60
CA LEU A 45 19.77 -23.68 15.61
C LEU A 45 19.52 -24.84 16.58
N HIS A 46 20.42 -25.83 16.62
CA HIS A 46 20.31 -27.00 17.50
C HIS A 46 20.73 -26.74 18.96
N THR A 47 21.68 -25.82 19.21
CA THR A 47 22.22 -25.57 20.56
C THR A 47 21.59 -24.39 21.28
N GLU A 48 21.09 -23.38 20.56
CA GLU A 48 20.57 -22.13 21.16
C GLU A 48 19.10 -21.84 20.86
N GLY A 49 18.43 -22.57 19.96
CA GLY A 49 17.01 -22.38 19.64
C GLY A 49 16.65 -21.00 19.06
N LYS A 50 17.63 -20.25 18.55
CA LYS A 50 17.47 -18.86 18.09
C LYS A 50 17.20 -18.79 16.59
N SER A 51 16.27 -17.91 16.18
CA SER A 51 16.07 -17.52 14.79
C SER A 51 17.26 -16.69 14.28
N PHE A 52 17.56 -16.80 12.98
CA PHE A 52 18.66 -16.08 12.35
C PHE A 52 18.20 -14.75 11.74
N SER A 53 18.87 -13.66 12.13
CA SER A 53 18.74 -12.39 11.43
C SER A 53 19.64 -12.35 10.19
N TYR A 54 20.80 -13.04 10.19
CA TYR A 54 21.80 -13.01 9.11
C TYR A 54 22.33 -14.41 8.74
N THR A 55 22.56 -14.64 7.45
CA THR A 55 23.15 -15.87 6.88
C THR A 55 24.62 -16.05 7.30
N GLU A 56 25.16 -17.27 7.16
CA GLU A 56 26.58 -17.56 7.44
C GLU A 56 27.53 -16.64 6.66
N LYS A 57 27.22 -16.43 5.37
CA LYS A 57 27.98 -15.53 4.50
C LYS A 57 27.90 -14.09 4.97
N GLU A 58 26.71 -13.58 5.30
CA GLU A 58 26.56 -12.21 5.81
C GLU A 58 27.33 -11.98 7.11
N ARG A 59 27.30 -12.93 8.05
CA ARG A 59 28.05 -12.84 9.31
C ARG A 59 29.56 -12.82 9.09
N PHE A 60 30.04 -13.66 8.17
CA PHE A 60 31.44 -13.66 7.76
C PHE A 60 31.87 -12.35 7.07
N ASP A 61 31.03 -11.84 6.17
CA ASP A 61 31.29 -10.59 5.46
C ASP A 61 31.29 -9.39 6.41
N MET A 62 30.40 -9.38 7.42
CA MET A 62 30.41 -8.39 8.52
C MET A 62 31.74 -8.42 9.27
N LEU A 63 32.19 -9.60 9.72
CA LEU A 63 33.46 -9.76 10.42
C LEU A 63 34.64 -9.27 9.55
N LYS A 64 34.68 -9.63 8.27
CA LYS A 64 35.72 -9.17 7.33
C LYS A 64 35.70 -7.67 7.12
N ALA A 65 34.52 -7.06 6.97
CA ALA A 65 34.39 -5.63 6.79
C ALA A 65 34.93 -4.87 8.02
N THR A 66 34.57 -5.33 9.22
CA THR A 66 35.07 -4.77 10.47
C THR A 66 36.58 -4.99 10.63
N ALA A 67 37.11 -6.19 10.35
CA ALA A 67 38.53 -6.51 10.50
C ALA A 67 39.47 -5.59 9.70
N LYS A 68 39.00 -4.95 8.61
CA LYS A 68 39.78 -3.93 7.87
C LYS A 68 40.24 -2.75 8.75
N HIS A 69 39.53 -2.48 9.84
CA HIS A 69 39.79 -1.37 10.76
C HIS A 69 40.53 -1.81 12.03
N TYR A 70 40.72 -3.12 12.22
CA TYR A 70 41.37 -3.71 13.40
C TYR A 70 42.50 -4.65 12.97
N PRO A 71 43.75 -4.18 12.82
CA PRO A 71 44.88 -4.97 12.29
C PRO A 71 45.21 -6.27 13.07
N TRP A 72 44.79 -6.35 14.33
CA TRP A 72 44.96 -7.53 15.19
C TRP A 72 43.86 -8.58 15.00
N MET A 73 42.77 -8.24 14.31
CA MET A 73 41.60 -9.09 14.10
C MET A 73 41.77 -9.91 12.83
N ILE A 74 41.89 -11.24 12.97
CA ILE A 74 41.93 -12.19 11.86
C ILE A 74 40.56 -12.87 11.77
N VAL A 75 40.02 -13.03 10.56
CA VAL A 75 38.73 -13.70 10.34
C VAL A 75 38.95 -14.96 9.50
N SER A 76 38.54 -16.11 10.02
CA SER A 76 38.69 -17.40 9.33
C SER A 76 37.33 -17.99 8.98
N ASP A 77 37.17 -18.49 7.74
CA ASP A 77 35.97 -19.20 7.26
C ASP A 77 36.08 -20.73 7.45
N ILE A 78 37.06 -21.19 8.23
CA ILE A 78 37.41 -22.61 8.36
C ILE A 78 36.21 -23.47 8.76
N GLU A 79 35.33 -22.99 9.65
CA GLU A 79 34.12 -23.74 10.03
C GLU A 79 32.98 -23.64 9.01
N ILE A 80 32.90 -22.54 8.26
CA ILE A 80 31.86 -22.34 7.23
C ILE A 80 32.13 -23.26 6.02
N LYS A 81 33.40 -23.47 5.65
CA LYS A 81 33.80 -24.26 4.47
C LYS A 81 33.65 -25.76 4.63
N GLU A 82 33.64 -26.30 5.85
CA GLU A 82 33.51 -27.73 6.09
C GLU A 82 32.13 -28.24 5.62
N LYS A 83 31.97 -29.54 5.35
CA LYS A 83 30.62 -30.10 5.04
C LYS A 83 29.77 -30.28 6.30
N GLU A 84 30.39 -30.72 7.39
CA GLU A 84 29.77 -30.88 8.71
C GLU A 84 30.28 -29.80 9.68
N GLN A 85 29.70 -29.70 10.88
CA GLN A 85 30.21 -28.76 11.90
C GLN A 85 31.50 -29.32 12.50
N SER A 86 32.61 -28.58 12.36
CA SER A 86 33.87 -28.90 13.04
C SER A 86 33.70 -28.71 14.55
N ARG A 87 34.25 -29.64 15.35
CA ARG A 87 34.33 -29.48 16.81
C ARG A 87 35.50 -28.54 17.14
N THR A 88 35.37 -27.73 18.19
CA THR A 88 36.35 -26.70 18.57
C THR A 88 37.79 -27.22 18.62
N TYR A 89 38.01 -28.43 19.15
CA TYR A 89 39.33 -29.06 19.17
C TYR A 89 39.95 -29.23 17.77
N PHE A 90 39.19 -29.73 16.79
CA PHE A 90 39.68 -29.91 15.41
C PHE A 90 39.92 -28.56 14.71
N THR A 91 39.09 -27.56 14.99
CA THR A 91 39.30 -26.20 14.49
C THR A 91 40.61 -25.62 15.04
N LEU A 92 40.87 -25.75 16.35
CA LEU A 92 42.11 -25.31 17.00
C LEU A 92 43.35 -26.03 16.44
N ARG A 93 43.26 -27.35 16.21
CA ARG A 93 44.35 -28.14 15.60
C ARG A 93 44.71 -27.68 14.20
N LYS A 94 43.73 -27.46 13.33
CA LYS A 94 43.97 -26.95 11.97
C LYS A 94 44.63 -25.57 11.99
N LEU A 95 44.15 -24.67 12.84
CA LEU A 95 44.77 -23.34 12.98
C LEU A 95 46.20 -23.44 13.56
N LYS A 96 46.48 -24.39 14.44
CA LYS A 96 47.85 -24.64 14.92
C LYS A 96 48.77 -25.12 13.79
N GLU A 97 48.27 -25.97 12.89
CA GLU A 97 48.99 -26.41 11.67
C GLU A 97 49.24 -25.25 10.70
N GLU A 98 48.36 -24.23 10.68
CA GLU A 98 48.57 -22.96 9.96
C GLU A 98 49.62 -22.03 10.62
N GLY A 99 50.25 -22.46 11.72
CA GLY A 99 51.39 -21.78 12.35
C GLY A 99 51.04 -20.84 13.50
N TYR A 100 49.84 -20.95 14.07
CA TYR A 100 49.41 -20.18 15.24
C TYR A 100 49.66 -20.92 16.56
N ASP A 101 50.12 -20.18 17.56
CA ASP A 101 50.17 -20.63 18.96
C ASP A 101 48.92 -20.11 19.66
N LEU A 102 47.99 -21.01 19.99
CA LEU A 102 46.58 -20.68 20.25
C LEU A 102 46.16 -21.01 21.67
N LYS A 103 45.36 -20.11 22.26
CA LYS A 103 44.49 -20.41 23.40
C LYS A 103 43.03 -20.19 23.04
N LEU A 104 42.14 -21.02 23.60
CA LEU A 104 40.69 -20.85 23.44
C LEU A 104 40.21 -19.72 24.35
N LEU A 105 39.57 -18.70 23.79
CA LEU A 105 38.90 -17.64 24.52
C LEU A 105 37.40 -17.89 24.56
N MET A 106 36.81 -17.89 25.75
CA MET A 106 35.36 -18.08 25.94
C MET A 106 34.80 -17.23 27.09
N GLY A 107 33.48 -17.05 27.14
CA GLY A 107 32.79 -16.41 28.26
C GLY A 107 32.56 -17.38 29.43
N SER A 108 32.37 -16.83 30.62
CA SER A 108 32.05 -17.59 31.84
C SER A 108 30.73 -18.36 31.79
N ASP A 109 29.80 -17.95 30.93
CA ASP A 109 28.51 -18.61 30.68
C ASP A 109 28.66 -20.03 30.13
N TRP A 110 29.81 -20.35 29.52
CA TRP A 110 30.09 -21.67 28.97
C TRP A 110 30.79 -22.63 29.96
N LEU A 111 31.12 -22.17 31.17
CA LEU A 111 31.65 -23.03 32.22
C LEU A 111 30.62 -24.04 32.73
N GLU A 112 29.34 -23.64 32.76
CA GLU A 112 28.27 -24.50 33.25
C GLU A 112 27.94 -25.62 32.24
N GLY A 113 28.22 -26.86 32.64
CA GLY A 113 28.10 -28.03 31.77
C GLY A 113 29.24 -28.18 30.77
N LEU A 114 30.41 -27.58 31.04
CA LEU A 114 31.60 -27.73 30.20
C LEU A 114 31.98 -29.21 30.02
N GLU A 115 31.95 -30.02 31.09
CA GLU A 115 32.27 -31.45 31.04
C GLU A 115 31.23 -32.32 30.30
N SER A 116 29.99 -31.87 30.19
CA SER A 116 28.88 -32.65 29.60
C SER A 116 28.51 -32.20 28.19
N LYS A 117 28.74 -30.92 27.84
CA LYS A 117 28.38 -30.33 26.55
C LYS A 117 29.56 -30.21 25.58
N TRP A 118 30.80 -30.14 26.08
CA TRP A 118 31.99 -29.99 25.23
C TRP A 118 32.70 -31.33 25.00
N LEU A 119 32.95 -31.63 23.72
CA LEU A 119 33.76 -32.78 23.32
C LEU A 119 35.24 -32.39 23.29
N TYR A 120 36.10 -33.31 23.70
CA TYR A 120 37.57 -33.16 23.74
C TYR A 120 38.08 -32.04 24.65
N ILE A 121 37.36 -31.75 25.73
CA ILE A 121 37.69 -30.63 26.62
C ILE A 121 39.03 -30.84 27.36
N ASP A 122 39.35 -32.08 27.77
CA ASP A 122 40.63 -32.39 28.41
C ASP A 122 41.80 -32.21 27.44
N GLU A 123 41.63 -32.58 26.16
CA GLU A 123 42.61 -32.36 25.10
C GLU A 123 42.79 -30.88 24.78
N ILE A 124 41.70 -30.10 24.77
CA ILE A 124 41.77 -28.64 24.59
C ILE A 124 42.57 -28.00 25.74
N LEU A 125 42.26 -28.36 26.98
CA LEU A 125 42.99 -27.85 28.16
C LEU A 125 44.47 -28.20 28.12
N LYS A 126 44.81 -29.43 27.70
CA LYS A 126 46.18 -29.91 27.63
C LYS A 126 46.99 -29.28 26.49
N GLU A 127 46.41 -29.13 25.30
CA GLU A 127 47.14 -28.72 24.09
C GLU A 127 47.12 -27.22 23.79
N PHE A 128 46.10 -26.50 24.28
CA PHE A 128 45.84 -25.10 23.94
C PHE A 128 45.61 -24.24 25.19
N GLY A 129 44.93 -24.77 26.20
CA GLY A 129 44.52 -24.01 27.37
C GLY A 129 43.34 -23.08 27.08
N ILE A 130 42.65 -22.68 28.15
CA ILE A 130 41.40 -21.92 28.08
C ILE A 130 41.51 -20.63 28.89
N ILE A 131 41.12 -19.53 28.27
CA ILE A 131 40.96 -18.22 28.89
C ILE A 131 39.46 -17.94 29.01
N VAL A 132 39.03 -17.60 30.22
CA VAL A 132 37.64 -17.38 30.55
C VAL A 132 37.43 -15.91 30.91
N MET A 133 36.61 -15.24 30.11
CA MET A 133 36.18 -13.86 30.36
C MET A 133 35.00 -13.86 31.33
N LYS A 134 35.18 -13.26 32.51
CA LYS A 134 34.10 -13.14 33.50
C LYS A 134 33.06 -12.11 33.07
N ARG A 135 31.78 -12.35 33.40
CA ARG A 135 30.66 -11.40 33.26
C ARG A 135 30.14 -11.00 34.65
N ASN A 136 29.70 -9.76 34.88
CA ASN A 136 29.36 -9.18 36.19
C ASN A 136 28.26 -9.90 36.99
N HIS A 137 27.51 -10.81 36.36
CA HIS A 137 26.45 -11.58 37.02
C HIS A 137 26.84 -13.02 37.34
N ASP A 138 28.00 -13.48 36.87
CA ASP A 138 28.42 -14.86 37.04
C ASP A 138 29.25 -14.99 38.33
N ASP A 139 28.69 -15.65 39.34
CA ASP A 139 29.46 -16.08 40.51
C ASP A 139 30.35 -17.27 40.13
N ILE A 140 31.53 -16.96 39.59
CA ILE A 140 32.53 -17.96 39.17
C ILE A 140 32.91 -18.89 40.33
N ALA A 141 32.94 -18.39 41.57
CA ALA A 141 33.26 -19.22 42.72
C ALA A 141 32.14 -20.26 42.94
N SER A 142 30.89 -19.85 42.82
CA SER A 142 29.74 -20.75 42.87
C SER A 142 29.74 -21.76 41.71
N ILE A 143 29.96 -21.33 40.45
CA ILE A 143 29.98 -22.21 39.27
C ILE A 143 31.08 -23.28 39.40
N ILE A 144 32.29 -22.88 39.81
CA ILE A 144 33.39 -23.83 40.05
C ILE A 144 33.03 -24.77 41.21
N ASN A 145 32.42 -24.27 42.29
CA ASN A 145 32.06 -25.08 43.44
C ASN A 145 30.92 -26.08 43.17
N GLN A 146 30.15 -25.90 42.10
CA GLN A 146 29.08 -26.82 41.71
C GLN A 146 29.57 -27.97 40.82
N SER A 147 30.76 -27.86 40.20
CA SER A 147 31.34 -28.90 39.33
C SER A 147 32.66 -29.45 39.89
N ASP A 148 32.65 -30.72 40.31
CA ASP A 148 33.87 -31.40 40.76
C ASP A 148 34.94 -31.50 39.65
N TYR A 149 34.53 -31.45 38.37
CA TYR A 149 35.43 -31.37 37.23
C TYR A 149 36.19 -30.03 37.23
N LEU A 150 35.48 -28.91 37.39
CA LEU A 150 36.07 -27.57 37.44
C LEU A 150 36.90 -27.35 38.70
N LYS A 151 36.47 -27.83 39.88
CA LYS A 151 37.25 -27.71 41.14
C LYS A 151 38.66 -28.30 41.00
N LYS A 152 38.75 -29.50 40.45
CA LYS A 152 40.03 -30.24 40.31
C LYS A 152 40.98 -29.60 39.27
N ARG A 153 40.45 -28.79 38.36
CA ARG A 153 41.19 -28.24 37.22
C ARG A 153 41.24 -26.71 37.21
N LYS A 154 40.84 -26.05 38.30
CA LYS A 154 40.74 -24.58 38.39
C LYS A 154 42.01 -23.86 37.90
N GLU A 155 43.19 -24.38 38.26
CA GLU A 155 44.48 -23.80 37.89
C GLU A 155 44.81 -23.90 36.37
N GLN A 156 44.06 -24.71 35.62
CA GLN A 156 44.23 -24.86 34.16
C GLN A 156 43.44 -23.81 33.36
N PHE A 157 42.56 -23.05 34.02
CA PHE A 157 41.80 -21.95 33.42
C PHE A 157 42.39 -20.60 33.81
N LEU A 158 42.57 -19.72 32.84
CA LEU A 158 42.96 -18.34 33.10
C LEU A 158 41.71 -17.46 33.12
N PHE A 159 41.31 -16.98 34.30
CA PHE A 159 40.16 -16.11 34.45
C PHE A 159 40.58 -14.64 34.33
N ILE A 160 39.86 -13.88 33.51
CA ILE A 160 40.11 -12.45 33.29
C ILE A 160 38.84 -11.66 33.56
N ASP A 161 38.98 -10.63 34.37
CA ASP A 161 37.92 -9.66 34.62
C ASP A 161 37.73 -8.78 33.38
N THR A 162 36.48 -8.57 32.98
CA THR A 162 36.14 -7.70 31.85
C THR A 162 35.63 -6.35 32.36
N PRO A 163 35.81 -5.22 31.64
CA PRO A 163 35.28 -3.93 32.08
C PRO A 163 33.76 -3.87 31.98
N GLU A 164 33.12 -3.23 32.96
CA GLU A 164 31.65 -3.11 33.03
C GLU A 164 31.03 -2.49 31.78
N LEU A 165 31.74 -1.57 31.12
CA LEU A 165 31.25 -0.77 29.99
C LEU A 165 30.72 -1.62 28.82
N TYR A 166 31.24 -2.83 28.63
CA TYR A 166 30.90 -3.69 27.47
C TYR A 166 30.06 -4.92 27.84
N GLN A 167 29.77 -5.14 29.12
CA GLN A 167 29.13 -6.38 29.58
C GLN A 167 27.61 -6.42 29.35
N ASN A 168 26.96 -5.26 29.20
CA ASN A 168 25.51 -5.15 28.99
C ASN A 168 25.07 -5.14 27.50
N ILE A 169 25.99 -5.44 26.58
CA ILE A 169 25.75 -5.41 25.13
C ILE A 169 25.79 -6.85 24.59
N SER A 170 24.62 -7.42 24.30
CA SER A 170 24.51 -8.76 23.70
C SER A 170 23.91 -8.70 22.31
N SER A 171 24.29 -9.63 21.42
CA SER A 171 23.64 -9.74 20.10
C SER A 171 22.13 -9.98 20.22
N SER A 172 21.66 -10.61 21.30
CA SER A 172 20.22 -10.78 21.56
C SER A 172 19.52 -9.45 21.82
N LYS A 173 20.12 -8.57 22.63
CA LYS A 173 19.59 -7.22 22.85
C LYS A 173 19.58 -6.38 21.57
N ILE A 174 20.63 -6.49 20.75
CA ILE A 174 20.69 -5.81 19.46
C ILE A 174 19.59 -6.31 18.51
N ARG A 175 19.36 -7.63 18.44
CA ARG A 175 18.26 -8.18 17.63
C ARG A 175 16.89 -7.68 18.10
N ALA A 176 16.63 -7.67 19.41
CA ALA A 176 15.38 -7.15 19.96
C ALA A 176 15.15 -5.67 19.59
N LEU A 177 16.18 -4.82 19.70
CA LEU A 177 16.09 -3.41 19.29
C LEU A 177 15.87 -3.25 17.77
N LEU A 178 16.47 -4.11 16.95
CA LEU A 178 16.24 -4.11 15.49
C LEU A 178 14.83 -4.57 15.13
N GLU A 179 14.27 -5.55 15.86
CA GLU A 179 12.87 -5.98 15.74
C GLU A 179 11.90 -4.84 16.12
N GLU A 180 12.26 -4.02 17.11
CA GLU A 180 11.56 -2.79 17.49
C GLU A 180 11.85 -1.58 16.57
N ASN A 181 12.60 -1.78 15.48
CA ASN A 181 12.97 -0.76 14.49
C ASN A 181 13.81 0.41 15.04
N LYS A 182 14.44 0.25 16.22
CA LYS A 182 15.24 1.27 16.93
C LYS A 182 16.69 1.31 16.46
N LEU A 183 16.90 1.47 15.15
CA LEU A 183 18.25 1.48 14.56
C LEU A 183 19.13 2.60 15.17
N ALA A 184 18.57 3.76 15.50
CA ALA A 184 19.30 4.84 16.15
C ALA A 184 19.88 4.44 17.52
N GLU A 185 19.17 3.60 18.28
CA GLU A 185 19.62 3.08 19.57
C GLU A 185 20.62 1.93 19.40
N VAL A 186 20.62 1.25 18.25
CA VAL A 186 21.57 0.17 17.93
C VAL A 186 22.93 0.72 17.48
N LYS A 187 22.94 1.82 16.70
CA LYS A 187 24.16 2.43 16.12
C LYS A 187 25.34 2.55 17.10
N PRO A 188 25.17 2.97 18.37
CA PRO A 188 26.27 3.09 19.32
C PRO A 188 26.92 1.78 19.76
N PHE A 189 26.27 0.63 19.52
CA PHE A 189 26.67 -0.67 20.07
C PHE A 189 27.24 -1.64 19.04
N VAL A 190 27.28 -1.25 17.76
CA VAL A 190 27.73 -2.08 16.64
C VAL A 190 28.80 -1.35 15.83
N PRO A 191 29.71 -2.07 15.15
CA PRO A 191 30.66 -1.45 14.24
C PRO A 191 29.95 -0.70 13.11
N GLN A 192 30.48 0.46 12.71
CA GLN A 192 29.88 1.27 11.65
C GLN A 192 29.81 0.50 10.32
N GLU A 193 30.77 -0.39 10.08
CA GLU A 193 30.89 -1.19 8.86
C GLU A 193 29.70 -2.11 8.68
N ILE A 194 29.04 -2.56 9.76
CA ILE A 194 27.93 -3.51 9.65
C ILE A 194 26.57 -2.83 9.46
N LEU A 195 26.47 -1.51 9.64
CA LEU A 195 25.22 -0.76 9.49
C LEU A 195 24.48 -1.00 8.16
N PRO A 196 25.17 -1.09 7.00
CA PRO A 196 24.50 -1.38 5.73
C PRO A 196 23.77 -2.72 5.69
N TRP A 197 24.19 -3.71 6.49
CA TRP A 197 23.46 -4.98 6.60
C TRP A 197 22.23 -4.85 7.51
N LEU A 198 22.34 -4.06 8.58
CA LEU A 198 21.21 -3.78 9.47
C LEU A 198 20.12 -2.98 8.74
N GLU A 199 20.52 -2.05 7.86
CA GLU A 199 19.61 -1.23 7.05
C GLU A 199 18.99 -2.00 5.87
N ARG A 200 19.70 -2.96 5.27
CA ARG A 200 19.23 -3.79 4.15
C ARG A 200 18.04 -4.70 4.49
N LYS A 201 17.76 -4.92 5.77
CA LYS A 201 16.62 -5.75 6.23
C LYS A 201 15.25 -5.09 6.07
N ARG A 202 15.18 -3.78 5.81
CA ARG A 202 13.89 -3.10 5.65
C ARG A 202 13.37 -3.27 4.22
N VAL A 203 12.13 -3.73 4.09
CA VAL A 203 11.42 -3.73 2.80
C VAL A 203 11.36 -2.29 2.30
N LYS A 204 11.89 -2.08 1.10
CA LYS A 204 11.78 -0.81 0.40
C LYS A 204 10.93 -0.99 -0.84
N MET A 205 10.14 0.03 -1.13
CA MET A 205 9.41 0.15 -2.38
C MET A 205 9.84 1.42 -3.09
N LYS A 206 9.59 1.47 -4.41
CA LYS A 206 9.78 2.70 -5.16
C LYS A 206 8.77 3.73 -4.70
N ASN A 207 9.25 4.95 -4.47
CA ASN A 207 8.40 6.05 -4.08
C ASN A 207 7.77 6.69 -5.32
N THR A 208 6.50 6.39 -5.55
CA THR A 208 5.70 6.90 -6.68
C THR A 208 4.83 8.10 -6.30
N TYR A 209 4.92 8.56 -5.05
CA TYR A 209 4.17 9.71 -4.57
C TYR A 209 4.89 11.01 -4.92
N LEU A 210 4.15 11.93 -5.52
CA LEU A 210 4.60 13.29 -5.83
C LEU A 210 3.73 14.30 -5.09
N GLU A 211 4.35 15.36 -4.58
CA GLU A 211 3.63 16.55 -4.11
C GLU A 211 3.60 17.57 -5.24
N VAL A 212 2.43 17.83 -5.80
CA VAL A 212 2.27 18.74 -6.95
C VAL A 212 1.45 19.95 -6.54
N GLY A 213 1.67 21.09 -7.19
CA GLY A 213 0.95 22.31 -6.87
C GLY A 213 0.64 23.22 -8.06
N CYS A 214 -0.50 23.90 -7.94
CA CYS A 214 -0.91 25.01 -8.81
C CYS A 214 -0.78 26.31 -8.01
N LEU A 215 0.03 27.24 -8.50
CA LEU A 215 0.47 28.42 -7.78
C LEU A 215 -0.08 29.68 -8.45
N ILE A 216 -0.55 30.62 -7.65
CA ILE A 216 -1.08 31.90 -8.08
C ILE A 216 -0.18 33.01 -7.54
N PRO A 217 0.70 33.60 -8.37
CA PRO A 217 1.58 34.68 -7.94
C PRO A 217 0.83 35.99 -7.81
N SER A 218 1.33 36.89 -6.95
CA SER A 218 1.00 38.31 -7.07
C SER A 218 1.52 38.81 -8.41
N LEU A 219 0.69 39.57 -9.13
CA LEU A 219 0.95 39.94 -10.51
C LEU A 219 0.76 41.44 -10.73
N LYS A 220 1.64 42.03 -11.54
CA LYS A 220 1.51 43.37 -12.11
C LYS A 220 1.66 43.30 -13.61
N ILE A 221 0.65 43.79 -14.30
CA ILE A 221 0.57 43.76 -15.75
C ILE A 221 1.70 44.63 -16.33
N GLY A 222 2.50 44.03 -17.21
CA GLY A 222 3.63 44.69 -17.88
C GLY A 222 4.90 44.83 -17.03
N ASP A 223 4.98 44.22 -15.84
CA ASP A 223 6.17 44.29 -14.97
C ASP A 223 6.81 42.91 -14.70
N PRO A 224 7.62 42.38 -15.65
CA PRO A 224 8.29 41.09 -15.50
C PRO A 224 9.18 40.97 -14.26
N LYS A 225 9.80 42.07 -13.79
CA LYS A 225 10.67 42.06 -12.62
C LYS A 225 9.91 41.78 -11.34
N TYR A 226 8.77 42.46 -11.18
CA TYR A 226 7.89 42.25 -10.03
C TYR A 226 7.33 40.81 -10.04
N ASN A 227 6.80 40.40 -11.20
CA ASN A 227 6.17 39.08 -11.36
C ASN A 227 7.19 37.96 -11.12
N ALA A 228 8.40 38.05 -11.67
CA ALA A 228 9.47 37.09 -11.42
C ALA A 228 9.87 37.03 -9.96
N SER A 229 9.89 38.17 -9.26
CA SER A 229 10.21 38.19 -7.83
C SER A 229 9.16 37.47 -6.99
N SER A 230 7.86 37.63 -7.32
CA SER A 230 6.77 36.88 -6.70
C SER A 230 6.88 35.37 -7.00
N ILE A 231 7.11 35.00 -8.26
CA ILE A 231 7.29 33.61 -8.69
C ILE A 231 8.46 32.96 -7.93
N ILE A 232 9.61 33.62 -7.85
CA ILE A 232 10.80 33.14 -7.13
C ILE A 232 10.51 32.96 -5.64
N GLU A 233 9.80 33.90 -5.02
CA GLU A 233 9.39 33.78 -3.61
C GLU A 233 8.53 32.53 -3.39
N MET A 234 7.56 32.29 -4.28
CA MET A 234 6.69 31.11 -4.22
C MET A 234 7.43 29.80 -4.46
N ILE A 235 8.39 29.76 -5.40
CA ILE A 235 9.27 28.61 -5.64
C ILE A 235 10.04 28.27 -4.36
N LYS A 236 10.64 29.26 -3.71
CA LYS A 236 11.41 29.06 -2.47
C LYS A 236 10.53 28.60 -1.31
N LYS A 237 9.35 29.20 -1.13
CA LYS A 237 8.38 28.82 -0.08
C LYS A 237 7.79 27.42 -0.29
N ASN A 238 7.72 26.97 -1.54
CA ASN A 238 7.15 25.67 -1.91
C ASN A 238 8.20 24.74 -2.49
N GLN A 239 9.45 24.87 -2.03
CA GLN A 239 10.54 24.08 -2.56
C GLN A 239 10.25 22.58 -2.47
N ASP A 240 9.53 22.09 -1.46
CA ASP A 240 9.22 20.67 -1.27
C ASP A 240 8.37 20.04 -2.39
N LEU A 241 7.66 20.84 -3.19
CA LEU A 241 6.85 20.33 -4.30
C LEU A 241 7.74 19.77 -5.42
N SER A 242 7.29 18.67 -6.02
CA SER A 242 7.89 18.02 -7.19
C SER A 242 7.64 18.81 -8.47
N LEU A 243 6.43 19.35 -8.62
CA LEU A 243 5.95 20.08 -9.80
C LEU A 243 5.18 21.33 -9.37
N LEU A 244 5.59 22.48 -9.89
CA LEU A 244 5.02 23.80 -9.62
C LEU A 244 4.51 24.41 -10.92
N VAL A 245 3.19 24.56 -11.06
CA VAL A 245 2.56 25.11 -12.27
C VAL A 245 2.01 26.51 -11.97
N PHE A 246 2.48 27.50 -12.73
CA PHE A 246 1.98 28.86 -12.70
C PHE A 246 1.02 29.14 -13.88
N PRO A 247 0.24 30.24 -13.83
CA PRO A 247 -0.73 30.56 -14.88
C PRO A 247 -0.10 30.93 -16.22
N GLU A 248 -0.96 31.00 -17.24
CA GLU A 248 -0.62 31.48 -18.58
C GLU A 248 -0.13 32.93 -18.54
N LEU A 249 0.94 33.21 -19.28
CA LEU A 249 1.57 34.55 -19.38
C LEU A 249 1.83 35.24 -18.02
N CYS A 250 1.95 34.49 -16.93
CA CYS A 250 2.08 35.05 -15.58
C CYS A 250 3.33 35.92 -15.38
N LEU A 251 4.35 35.77 -16.22
CA LEU A 251 5.54 36.61 -16.17
C LEU A 251 5.26 38.04 -16.65
N THR A 252 4.34 38.25 -17.59
CA THR A 252 3.98 39.58 -18.09
C THR A 252 2.61 40.07 -17.60
N GLY A 253 1.69 39.15 -17.31
CA GLY A 253 0.25 39.39 -17.33
C GLY A 253 -0.32 39.01 -18.69
N TYR A 254 -1.42 38.26 -18.68
CA TYR A 254 -2.15 37.85 -19.87
C TYR A 254 -2.81 39.06 -20.55
N THR A 255 -3.28 40.02 -19.76
CA THR A 255 -4.03 41.19 -20.24
C THR A 255 -3.17 42.36 -20.73
N CYS A 256 -1.91 42.14 -21.09
CA CYS A 256 -1.01 43.18 -21.62
C CYS A 256 -1.44 43.76 -22.99
N GLN A 257 -2.23 43.04 -23.77
CA GLN A 257 -2.71 43.45 -25.11
C GLN A 257 -1.56 43.94 -26.02
N ASP A 258 -1.69 45.08 -26.69
CA ASP A 258 -0.70 45.62 -27.63
C ASP A 258 0.67 45.95 -26.98
N LEU A 259 0.79 45.90 -25.64
CA LEU A 259 2.10 45.93 -24.99
C LEU A 259 2.98 44.74 -25.37
N PHE A 260 2.40 43.62 -25.84
CA PHE A 260 3.15 42.48 -26.36
C PHE A 260 4.01 42.82 -27.60
N PHE A 261 3.78 43.96 -28.26
CA PHE A 261 4.64 44.43 -29.35
C PHE A 261 5.83 45.31 -28.89
N GLN A 262 5.92 45.61 -27.59
CA GLN A 262 6.99 46.46 -27.07
C GLN A 262 8.22 45.62 -26.73
N GLU A 263 9.35 45.89 -27.41
CA GLU A 263 10.60 45.16 -27.19
C GLU A 263 11.05 45.17 -25.73
N ALA A 264 10.88 46.29 -25.03
CA ALA A 264 11.23 46.40 -23.61
C ALA A 264 10.50 45.39 -22.72
N LEU A 265 9.25 45.05 -23.02
CA LEU A 265 8.49 44.04 -22.27
C LEU A 265 9.05 42.64 -22.56
N LEU A 266 9.30 42.33 -23.83
CA LEU A 266 9.76 41.02 -24.29
C LEU A 266 11.19 40.73 -23.82
N ASP A 267 12.10 41.69 -23.96
CA ASP A 267 13.50 41.57 -23.52
C ASP A 267 13.59 41.34 -22.01
N GLU A 268 12.78 42.06 -21.23
CA GLU A 268 12.77 41.89 -19.78
C GLU A 268 12.13 40.56 -19.37
N ALA A 269 11.08 40.09 -20.06
CA ALA A 269 10.49 38.78 -19.82
C ALA A 269 11.50 37.63 -20.08
N GLU A 270 12.23 37.68 -21.19
CA GLU A 270 13.27 36.69 -21.51
C GLU A 270 14.39 36.66 -20.46
N LYS A 271 14.83 37.84 -20.00
CA LYS A 271 15.86 37.96 -18.97
C LYS A 271 15.39 37.47 -17.60
N GLU A 272 14.18 37.83 -17.20
CA GLU A 272 13.62 37.42 -15.91
C GLU A 272 13.26 35.92 -15.88
N LEU A 273 12.99 35.29 -17.05
CA LEU A 273 12.89 33.83 -17.13
C LEU A 273 14.20 33.15 -16.72
N SER A 274 15.36 33.63 -17.20
CA SER A 274 16.67 33.11 -16.79
C SER A 274 16.89 33.27 -15.28
N ARG A 275 16.48 34.40 -14.70
CA ARG A 275 16.56 34.63 -13.24
C ARG A 275 15.67 33.65 -12.45
N ILE A 276 14.47 33.31 -12.96
CA ILE A 276 13.62 32.29 -12.33
C ILE A 276 14.28 30.91 -12.46
N ALA A 277 14.87 30.59 -13.62
CA ALA A 277 15.57 29.32 -13.83
C ALA A 277 16.70 29.15 -12.80
N GLU A 278 17.54 30.17 -12.60
CA GLU A 278 18.59 30.17 -11.57
C GLU A 278 18.06 29.90 -10.16
N ALA A 279 16.87 30.42 -9.83
CA ALA A 279 16.24 30.19 -8.52
C ALA A 279 15.82 28.73 -8.29
N THR A 280 15.77 27.89 -9.33
CA THR A 280 15.49 26.45 -9.21
C THR A 280 16.74 25.61 -8.92
N LEU A 281 17.94 26.21 -8.90
CA LEU A 281 19.20 25.50 -8.72
C LEU A 281 19.24 24.72 -7.39
N GLY A 282 19.44 23.40 -7.48
CA GLY A 282 19.55 22.50 -6.33
C GLY A 282 18.22 22.11 -5.69
N LEU A 283 17.08 22.54 -6.25
CA LEU A 283 15.76 22.19 -5.70
C LEU A 283 15.25 20.83 -6.18
N ASN A 284 15.75 20.30 -7.31
CA ASN A 284 15.29 19.03 -7.91
C ASN A 284 13.76 18.99 -8.12
N ASN A 285 13.16 20.12 -8.49
CA ASN A 285 11.76 20.23 -8.87
C ASN A 285 11.63 20.73 -10.31
N THR A 286 10.44 20.56 -10.87
CA THR A 286 10.06 21.12 -12.16
C THR A 286 9.14 22.30 -11.92
N VAL A 287 9.47 23.45 -12.51
CA VAL A 287 8.66 24.67 -12.44
C VAL A 287 8.20 25.03 -13.84
N VAL A 288 6.93 25.38 -14.01
CA VAL A 288 6.38 25.81 -15.29
C VAL A 288 5.84 27.24 -15.20
N VAL A 289 6.34 28.11 -16.08
CA VAL A 289 6.04 29.55 -16.09
C VAL A 289 5.56 29.98 -17.48
N GLY A 290 4.50 30.78 -17.54
CA GLY A 290 3.98 31.33 -18.79
C GLY A 290 4.57 32.70 -19.14
N LEU A 291 4.94 32.90 -20.41
CA LEU A 291 5.48 34.17 -20.92
C LEU A 291 5.31 34.30 -22.45
N PRO A 292 5.46 35.51 -23.04
CA PRO A 292 5.54 35.66 -24.49
C PRO A 292 6.99 35.41 -24.99
N ILE A 293 7.16 34.68 -26.08
CA ILE A 293 8.47 34.38 -26.68
C ILE A 293 8.50 34.73 -28.17
N ARG A 294 9.58 35.38 -28.60
CA ARG A 294 9.87 35.62 -30.02
C ARG A 294 10.55 34.39 -30.62
N PHE A 295 10.04 33.93 -31.76
CA PHE A 295 10.71 32.89 -32.55
C PHE A 295 10.52 33.17 -34.03
N LYS A 296 11.64 33.25 -34.77
CA LYS A 296 11.68 33.70 -36.17
C LYS A 296 10.98 35.08 -36.26
N ASN A 297 9.94 35.21 -37.09
CA ASN A 297 9.23 36.49 -37.33
C ASN A 297 7.91 36.62 -36.55
N LYS A 298 7.71 35.84 -35.49
CA LYS A 298 6.43 35.76 -34.76
C LYS A 298 6.63 35.73 -33.25
N LEU A 299 5.57 36.09 -32.54
CA LEU A 299 5.47 35.99 -31.08
C LEU A 299 4.56 34.82 -30.72
N TYR A 300 4.90 34.09 -29.66
CA TYR A 300 4.17 32.91 -29.20
C TYR A 300 3.84 33.06 -27.71
N ASN A 301 2.65 32.59 -27.35
CA ASN A 301 2.26 32.37 -25.96
C ASN A 301 2.74 30.97 -25.56
N VAL A 302 3.58 30.87 -24.52
CA VAL A 302 4.30 29.63 -24.23
C VAL A 302 4.28 29.27 -22.74
N ALA A 303 4.51 27.99 -22.47
CA ALA A 303 4.85 27.46 -21.15
C ALA A 303 6.32 27.01 -21.15
N ALA A 304 7.14 27.62 -20.29
CA ALA A 304 8.55 27.31 -20.13
C ALA A 304 8.78 26.38 -18.94
N TYR A 305 9.51 25.28 -19.16
CA TYR A 305 9.88 24.30 -18.14
C TYR A 305 11.27 24.59 -17.59
N LEU A 306 11.35 24.73 -16.27
CA LEU A 306 12.56 25.10 -15.54
C LEU A 306 12.90 24.03 -14.51
N SER A 307 14.17 23.65 -14.42
CA SER A 307 14.64 22.75 -13.37
C SER A 307 16.14 22.90 -13.16
N ASN A 308 16.59 22.85 -11.90
CA ASN A 308 18.00 22.83 -11.51
C ASN A 308 18.87 23.88 -12.21
N GLY A 309 18.40 25.12 -12.26
CA GLY A 309 19.16 26.24 -12.85
C GLY A 309 19.04 26.37 -14.37
N ARG A 310 18.22 25.53 -15.02
CA ARG A 310 18.15 25.44 -16.49
C ARG A 310 16.73 25.64 -17.00
N ILE A 311 16.62 26.26 -18.17
CA ILE A 311 15.42 26.23 -19.01
C ILE A 311 15.52 24.94 -19.84
N LEU A 312 14.67 23.98 -19.53
CA LEU A 312 14.71 22.63 -20.13
C LEU A 312 14.11 22.61 -21.53
N GLY A 313 13.06 23.38 -21.75
CA GLY A 313 12.33 23.46 -23.01
C GLY A 313 11.11 24.35 -22.89
N ILE A 314 10.58 24.79 -24.03
CA ILE A 314 9.46 25.72 -24.12
C ILE A 314 8.40 25.16 -25.06
N VAL A 315 7.15 25.12 -24.59
CA VAL A 315 6.00 24.61 -25.34
C VAL A 315 5.08 25.76 -25.75
N PRO A 316 4.90 26.03 -27.06
CA PRO A 316 3.97 27.06 -27.52
C PRO A 316 2.52 26.57 -27.54
N LYS A 317 1.59 27.48 -27.24
CA LYS A 317 0.14 27.25 -27.30
C LYS A 317 -0.30 27.01 -28.74
N ILE A 318 -1.17 26.02 -28.95
CA ILE A 318 -1.59 25.60 -30.28
C ILE A 318 -2.82 26.41 -30.74
N HIS A 319 -3.86 26.48 -29.92
CA HIS A 319 -5.13 27.10 -30.31
C HIS A 319 -5.22 28.54 -29.80
N MET A 320 -5.29 29.52 -30.72
CA MET A 320 -5.42 30.95 -30.39
C MET A 320 -6.90 31.37 -30.43
N PRO A 321 -7.57 31.59 -29.29
CA PRO A 321 -8.94 32.07 -29.30
C PRO A 321 -9.00 33.50 -29.85
N THR A 322 -9.85 33.73 -30.85
CA THR A 322 -10.04 35.05 -31.49
C THR A 322 -11.53 35.25 -31.78
N TYR A 323 -12.31 35.21 -30.71
CA TYR A 323 -13.75 35.37 -30.69
C TYR A 323 -14.18 35.94 -29.32
N GLY A 324 -15.34 36.58 -29.26
CA GLY A 324 -15.86 37.15 -28.02
C GLY A 324 -14.89 38.16 -27.40
N GLU A 325 -14.47 37.88 -26.16
CA GLU A 325 -13.52 38.66 -25.39
C GLU A 325 -12.04 38.37 -25.74
N PHE A 326 -11.76 37.34 -26.53
CA PHE A 326 -10.41 36.89 -26.84
C PHE A 326 -9.91 37.45 -28.19
N TYR A 327 -8.70 37.99 -28.21
CA TYR A 327 -8.06 38.59 -29.39
C TYR A 327 -6.65 38.03 -29.64
N GLU A 328 -6.32 36.83 -29.15
CA GLU A 328 -4.93 36.34 -29.08
C GLU A 328 -4.21 36.31 -30.43
N SER A 329 -4.89 35.96 -31.52
CA SER A 329 -4.28 35.93 -32.88
C SER A 329 -3.83 37.30 -33.38
N ARG A 330 -4.21 38.40 -32.71
CA ARG A 330 -3.66 39.73 -32.97
C ARG A 330 -2.18 39.80 -32.60
N TRP A 331 -1.79 39.20 -31.48
CA TRP A 331 -0.45 39.31 -30.90
C TRP A 331 0.39 38.04 -31.11
N PHE A 332 -0.24 36.88 -31.02
CA PHE A 332 0.43 35.57 -30.98
C PHE A 332 0.13 34.73 -32.22
N ALA A 333 1.13 33.95 -32.64
CA ALA A 333 0.99 32.90 -33.62
C ALA A 333 0.72 31.54 -32.94
N SER A 334 0.08 30.64 -33.68
CA SER A 334 -0.12 29.24 -33.26
C SER A 334 1.19 28.46 -33.30
N GLY A 335 1.46 27.66 -32.27
CA GLY A 335 2.60 26.75 -32.19
C GLY A 335 2.42 25.40 -32.89
N LYS A 336 1.29 25.15 -33.56
CA LYS A 336 0.87 23.83 -34.07
C LYS A 336 1.91 23.09 -34.92
N ASP A 337 2.69 23.84 -35.70
CA ASP A 337 3.60 23.29 -36.71
C ASP A 337 5.09 23.40 -36.29
N ILE A 338 5.34 23.60 -34.99
CA ILE A 338 6.68 23.75 -34.43
C ILE A 338 7.07 22.47 -33.71
N PHE A 339 7.95 21.70 -34.33
CA PHE A 339 8.40 20.41 -33.85
C PHE A 339 9.92 20.42 -33.66
N SER A 340 10.39 20.04 -32.48
CA SER A 340 11.82 19.75 -32.25
C SER A 340 12.78 20.88 -32.67
N GLU A 341 12.34 22.14 -32.57
CA GLU A 341 13.15 23.30 -32.94
C GLU A 341 14.05 23.73 -31.77
N THR A 342 15.05 24.54 -32.05
CA THR A 342 15.87 25.19 -31.02
C THR A 342 15.54 26.69 -30.97
N LEU A 343 15.23 27.18 -29.78
CA LEU A 343 15.07 28.60 -29.51
C LEU A 343 16.38 29.14 -28.93
N GLU A 344 16.91 30.18 -29.58
CA GLU A 344 18.08 30.94 -29.16
C GLU A 344 17.67 32.40 -28.93
N THR A 345 17.84 32.87 -27.70
CA THR A 345 17.65 34.26 -27.30
C THR A 345 18.98 34.85 -26.84
N SER A 346 19.00 36.16 -26.53
CA SER A 346 20.16 36.78 -25.87
C SER A 346 20.45 36.23 -24.47
N SER A 347 19.47 35.54 -23.86
CA SER A 347 19.50 35.13 -22.46
C SER A 347 19.64 33.61 -22.28
N PHE A 348 19.23 32.78 -23.24
CA PHE A 348 19.26 31.32 -23.14
C PHE A 348 19.10 30.59 -24.48
N ILE A 349 19.42 29.30 -24.48
CA ILE A 349 19.18 28.37 -25.60
C ILE A 349 18.46 27.13 -25.05
N CYS A 350 17.36 26.72 -25.68
CA CYS A 350 16.60 25.53 -25.26
C CYS A 350 15.76 24.92 -26.41
N PRO A 351 15.32 23.65 -26.27
CA PRO A 351 14.30 23.06 -27.14
C PRO A 351 13.00 23.87 -27.16
N PHE A 352 12.38 23.97 -28.33
CA PHE A 352 11.12 24.68 -28.56
C PHE A 352 10.21 23.88 -29.50
N GLY A 353 9.00 23.56 -29.04
CA GLY A 353 8.06 22.83 -29.87
C GLY A 353 6.82 22.36 -29.11
N CYS A 354 5.77 22.05 -29.84
CA CYS A 354 4.52 21.53 -29.27
C CYS A 354 4.59 20.02 -28.97
N ASN A 355 5.67 19.36 -29.35
CA ASN A 355 5.91 17.93 -29.20
C ASN A 355 6.96 17.58 -28.13
N LEU A 356 7.03 18.37 -27.06
CA LEU A 356 7.95 18.10 -25.95
C LEU A 356 7.22 17.40 -24.80
N LEU A 357 7.79 16.32 -24.28
CA LEU A 357 7.41 15.70 -23.01
C LEU A 357 8.57 15.80 -22.02
N PHE A 358 8.25 16.06 -20.75
CA PHE A 358 9.27 16.18 -19.71
C PHE A 358 9.25 14.95 -18.80
N VAL A 359 10.36 14.22 -18.77
CA VAL A 359 10.45 12.89 -18.13
C VAL A 359 11.39 12.90 -16.94
N ASP A 360 10.90 12.41 -15.81
CA ASP A 360 11.72 12.04 -14.66
C ASP A 360 11.78 10.52 -14.56
N HIS A 361 12.96 9.94 -14.82
CA HIS A 361 13.15 8.49 -14.81
C HIS A 361 13.20 7.88 -13.39
N GLU A 362 13.30 8.69 -12.34
CA GLU A 362 13.33 8.18 -10.97
C GLU A 362 11.93 7.87 -10.43
N THR A 363 10.97 8.75 -10.74
CA THR A 363 9.57 8.71 -10.31
C THR A 363 8.62 8.23 -11.40
N ASN A 364 9.10 8.14 -12.64
CA ASN A 364 8.32 7.89 -13.86
C ASN A 364 7.30 8.99 -14.16
N ALA A 365 7.52 10.23 -13.70
CA ALA A 365 6.70 11.35 -14.12
C ALA A 365 6.96 11.64 -15.60
N ILE A 366 5.90 11.72 -16.41
CA ILE A 366 5.94 12.14 -17.81
C ILE A 366 4.92 13.26 -17.95
N ILE A 367 5.41 14.49 -18.13
CA ILE A 367 4.59 15.69 -18.11
C ILE A 367 4.35 16.17 -19.54
N GLY A 368 3.07 16.27 -19.91
CA GLY A 368 2.60 16.93 -21.12
C GLY A 368 1.94 18.27 -20.83
N THR A 369 1.80 19.10 -21.87
CA THR A 369 1.31 20.47 -21.75
C THR A 369 0.07 20.72 -22.59
N GLU A 370 -0.89 21.44 -22.01
CA GLU A 370 -1.90 22.23 -22.71
C GLU A 370 -1.80 23.67 -22.21
N ILE A 371 -2.19 24.65 -23.01
CA ILE A 371 -2.28 26.04 -22.55
C ILE A 371 -3.69 26.56 -22.83
N CYS A 372 -4.43 26.83 -21.75
CA CYS A 372 -5.79 27.37 -21.74
C CYS A 372 -6.74 26.78 -22.78
N GLU A 373 -6.95 27.49 -23.90
CA GLU A 373 -7.86 27.15 -25.01
C GLU A 373 -7.64 25.73 -25.55
N ASP A 374 -6.42 25.21 -25.46
CA ASP A 374 -6.08 23.83 -25.85
C ASP A 374 -6.95 22.76 -25.17
N MET A 375 -7.46 23.01 -23.95
CA MET A 375 -8.38 22.09 -23.26
C MET A 375 -9.81 22.13 -23.81
N TRP A 376 -10.21 23.20 -24.49
CA TRP A 376 -11.60 23.44 -24.89
C TRP A 376 -11.93 22.86 -26.26
N VAL A 377 -10.90 22.59 -27.07
CA VAL A 377 -11.05 22.02 -28.40
C VAL A 377 -11.35 20.51 -28.34
N VAL A 378 -11.89 19.99 -29.44
CA VAL A 378 -12.20 18.56 -29.57
C VAL A 378 -10.91 17.73 -29.65
N ASN A 379 -10.01 18.06 -30.58
CA ASN A 379 -8.73 17.40 -30.71
C ASN A 379 -7.67 18.11 -29.86
N LYS A 380 -7.63 17.73 -28.59
CA LYS A 380 -6.78 18.33 -27.56
C LYS A 380 -5.32 17.89 -27.71
N PRO A 381 -4.33 18.78 -27.52
CA PRO A 381 -2.92 18.40 -27.47
C PRO A 381 -2.60 17.37 -26.37
N SER A 382 -3.30 17.42 -25.22
CA SER A 382 -3.11 16.41 -24.18
C SER A 382 -3.44 14.99 -24.64
N ARG A 383 -4.36 14.82 -25.61
CA ARG A 383 -4.69 13.50 -26.15
C ARG A 383 -3.45 12.83 -26.72
N ASP A 384 -2.76 13.52 -27.62
CA ASP A 384 -1.57 12.97 -28.29
C ASP A 384 -0.41 12.82 -27.28
N ALA A 385 -0.26 13.75 -26.34
CA ALA A 385 0.73 13.64 -25.26
C ALA A 385 0.49 12.43 -24.35
N ILE A 386 -0.77 12.14 -23.99
CA ILE A 386 -1.18 10.98 -23.17
C ILE A 386 -0.87 9.68 -23.91
N LEU A 387 -1.20 9.60 -25.21
CA LEU A 387 -0.89 8.44 -26.05
C LEU A 387 0.63 8.24 -26.19
N ALA A 388 1.41 9.32 -26.21
CA ALA A 388 2.87 9.30 -26.17
C ALA A 388 3.48 9.03 -24.77
N GLY A 389 2.63 8.77 -23.77
CA GLY A 389 3.02 8.32 -22.43
C GLY A 389 2.82 9.32 -21.30
N ALA A 390 2.45 10.58 -21.56
CA ALA A 390 2.25 11.59 -20.51
C ALA A 390 1.26 11.10 -19.45
N ASN A 391 1.68 11.04 -18.18
CA ASN A 391 0.86 10.63 -17.03
C ASN A 391 0.54 11.79 -16.08
N ILE A 392 1.06 12.97 -16.37
CA ILE A 392 0.69 14.25 -15.80
C ILE A 392 0.45 15.21 -16.97
N ILE A 393 -0.68 15.92 -16.95
CA ILE A 393 -0.97 17.03 -17.85
C ILE A 393 -1.05 18.31 -17.04
N ILE A 394 -0.39 19.34 -17.52
CA ILE A 394 -0.50 20.69 -16.96
C ILE A 394 -1.28 21.60 -17.90
N ASN A 395 -1.98 22.56 -17.32
CA ASN A 395 -2.71 23.59 -18.03
C ASN A 395 -2.52 24.95 -17.31
N PRO A 396 -1.47 25.70 -17.68
CA PRO A 396 -1.38 27.12 -17.44
C PRO A 396 -2.50 27.81 -18.21
N SER A 397 -3.31 28.60 -17.51
CA SER A 397 -4.49 29.24 -18.06
C SER A 397 -4.60 30.72 -17.67
N ALA A 398 -5.29 31.49 -18.50
CA ALA A 398 -5.81 32.80 -18.17
C ALA A 398 -7.29 32.82 -18.57
N SER A 399 -8.10 32.07 -17.81
CA SER A 399 -9.53 31.92 -18.10
C SER A 399 -10.33 32.91 -17.28
N ASN A 400 -10.91 33.92 -17.94
CA ASN A 400 -11.87 34.84 -17.32
C ASN A 400 -13.06 34.07 -16.70
N GLU A 401 -13.69 34.70 -15.71
CA GLU A 401 -14.80 34.16 -14.95
C GLU A 401 -16.14 34.77 -15.38
N ILE A 402 -17.11 33.89 -15.61
CA ILE A 402 -18.52 34.22 -15.91
C ILE A 402 -19.43 33.21 -15.20
N ILE A 403 -20.71 33.53 -15.06
CA ILE A 403 -21.69 32.67 -14.39
C ILE A 403 -21.73 31.28 -15.07
N GLY A 404 -21.59 30.22 -14.27
CA GLY A 404 -21.65 28.82 -14.71
C GLY A 404 -20.36 28.25 -15.32
N LYS A 405 -19.34 29.08 -15.59
CA LYS A 405 -18.08 28.62 -16.19
C LYS A 405 -17.24 27.78 -15.23
N LYS A 406 -17.29 28.07 -13.92
CA LYS A 406 -16.64 27.27 -12.87
C LYS A 406 -17.01 25.78 -12.95
N GLU A 407 -18.30 25.45 -12.94
CA GLU A 407 -18.78 24.06 -12.99
C GLU A 407 -18.42 23.39 -14.31
N TYR A 408 -18.52 24.12 -15.42
CA TYR A 408 -18.15 23.60 -16.73
C TYR A 408 -16.65 23.27 -16.81
N ARG A 409 -15.80 24.20 -16.36
CA ARG A 409 -14.34 24.03 -16.29
C ARG A 409 -13.95 22.85 -15.40
N ARG A 410 -14.60 22.69 -14.24
CA ARG A 410 -14.40 21.53 -13.35
C ARG A 410 -14.72 20.21 -14.07
N LYS A 411 -15.80 20.16 -14.84
CA LYS A 411 -16.15 18.97 -15.65
C LYS A 411 -15.10 18.69 -16.72
N MET A 412 -14.60 19.71 -17.41
CA MET A 412 -13.54 19.53 -18.43
C MET A 412 -12.26 18.95 -17.82
N VAL A 413 -11.78 19.51 -16.71
CA VAL A 413 -10.56 19.03 -16.02
C VAL A 413 -10.72 17.61 -15.49
N THR A 414 -11.85 17.33 -14.82
CA THR A 414 -12.10 15.98 -14.29
C THR A 414 -12.26 14.97 -15.42
N LEU A 415 -12.99 15.28 -16.49
CA LEU A 415 -13.14 14.41 -17.66
C LEU A 415 -11.79 14.12 -18.32
N ALA A 416 -10.96 15.14 -18.59
CA ALA A 416 -9.64 14.95 -19.20
C ALA A 416 -8.74 14.05 -18.35
N SER A 417 -8.71 14.26 -17.02
CA SER A 417 -7.95 13.39 -16.11
C SER A 417 -8.44 11.93 -16.08
N GLY A 418 -9.76 11.74 -16.27
CA GLY A 418 -10.40 10.42 -16.28
C GLY A 418 -10.17 9.66 -17.59
N GLU A 419 -10.33 10.33 -18.73
CA GLU A 419 -10.07 9.77 -20.07
C GLU A 419 -8.60 9.37 -20.24
N GLY A 420 -7.69 10.19 -19.71
CA GLY A 420 -6.25 9.98 -19.82
C GLY A 420 -5.65 9.03 -18.79
N TYR A 421 -6.40 8.60 -17.77
CA TYR A 421 -5.86 7.99 -16.55
C TYR A 421 -4.59 8.71 -16.06
N CYS A 422 -4.71 10.03 -15.88
CA CYS A 422 -3.58 10.90 -15.59
C CYS A 422 -3.91 11.87 -14.45
N THR A 423 -2.86 12.47 -13.91
CA THR A 423 -2.97 13.67 -13.08
C THR A 423 -3.17 14.87 -13.99
N TYR A 424 -4.07 15.79 -13.66
CA TYR A 424 -4.29 17.03 -14.39
C TYR A 424 -4.17 18.23 -13.44
N LEU A 425 -3.26 19.17 -13.76
CA LEU A 425 -3.02 20.39 -13.00
C LEU A 425 -3.51 21.59 -13.81
N TYR A 426 -4.48 22.32 -13.29
CA TYR A 426 -5.03 23.52 -13.91
C TYR A 426 -4.73 24.74 -13.03
N ALA A 427 -4.06 25.75 -13.57
CA ALA A 427 -3.70 26.98 -12.86
C ALA A 427 -4.10 28.21 -13.69
N SER A 428 -5.10 28.97 -13.25
CA SER A 428 -5.61 30.14 -13.97
C SER A 428 -5.14 31.46 -13.38
N SER A 429 -4.96 32.51 -14.21
CA SER A 429 -4.66 33.87 -13.74
C SER A 429 -5.69 34.40 -12.74
N ASN A 430 -5.27 35.36 -11.92
CA ASN A 430 -6.01 35.85 -10.76
C ASN A 430 -6.55 37.28 -10.93
N MET A 431 -7.13 37.81 -9.86
CA MET A 431 -7.76 39.12 -9.82
C MET A 431 -6.80 40.31 -10.04
N ASN A 432 -5.49 40.08 -10.17
CA ASN A 432 -4.51 41.13 -10.49
C ASN A 432 -4.38 41.39 -12.00
N GLU A 433 -5.01 40.57 -12.86
CA GLU A 433 -5.17 40.88 -14.29
C GLU A 433 -6.08 42.11 -14.50
N SER A 434 -6.03 42.69 -15.70
CA SER A 434 -6.77 43.91 -16.02
C SER A 434 -8.27 43.69 -15.91
N SER A 435 -8.91 44.47 -15.06
CA SER A 435 -10.37 44.53 -14.92
C SER A 435 -11.05 45.44 -15.93
N GLN A 436 -10.32 45.90 -16.96
CA GLN A 436 -10.85 46.79 -17.99
C GLN A 436 -12.15 46.23 -18.60
N ASP A 437 -12.18 44.93 -18.89
CA ASP A 437 -13.34 44.24 -19.46
C ASP A 437 -13.62 42.86 -18.85
N LEU A 438 -12.68 42.27 -18.10
CA LEU A 438 -12.74 40.87 -17.65
C LEU A 438 -12.37 40.71 -16.17
N VAL A 439 -12.90 39.68 -15.53
CA VAL A 439 -12.50 39.28 -14.17
C VAL A 439 -11.90 37.89 -14.24
N PHE A 440 -10.77 37.68 -13.57
CA PHE A 440 -10.12 36.39 -13.46
C PHE A 440 -10.14 35.94 -12.01
N SER A 441 -10.47 34.68 -11.77
CA SER A 441 -10.78 34.19 -10.43
C SER A 441 -9.63 33.48 -9.74
N GLY A 442 -8.48 33.28 -10.40
CA GLY A 442 -7.40 32.47 -9.83
C GLY A 442 -7.80 31.02 -9.62
N HIS A 443 -8.74 30.50 -10.42
CA HIS A 443 -9.24 29.13 -10.26
C HIS A 443 -8.10 28.13 -10.50
N CYS A 444 -7.78 27.36 -9.47
CA CYS A 444 -6.85 26.25 -9.56
C CYS A 444 -7.55 24.94 -9.24
N MET A 445 -7.19 23.88 -9.94
CA MET A 445 -7.69 22.53 -9.70
C MET A 445 -6.57 21.51 -9.90
N ILE A 446 -6.56 20.48 -9.06
CA ILE A 446 -5.75 19.28 -9.26
C ILE A 446 -6.71 18.10 -9.28
N ALA A 447 -6.70 17.33 -10.37
CA ALA A 447 -7.50 16.12 -10.52
C ALA A 447 -6.62 14.91 -10.84
N ASN A 448 -7.06 13.71 -10.48
CA ASN A 448 -6.40 12.45 -10.83
C ASN A 448 -7.45 11.38 -11.17
N ASN A 449 -7.34 10.75 -12.33
CA ASN A 449 -8.23 9.66 -12.76
C ASN A 449 -9.74 10.00 -12.62
N GLY A 450 -10.14 11.23 -12.95
CA GLY A 450 -11.52 11.70 -12.84
C GLY A 450 -11.94 12.23 -11.47
N ARG A 451 -11.10 12.09 -10.44
CA ARG A 451 -11.36 12.59 -9.08
C ARG A 451 -10.69 13.95 -8.88
N LEU A 452 -11.46 14.95 -8.48
CA LEU A 452 -10.92 16.23 -8.00
C LEU A 452 -10.24 16.00 -6.64
N LEU A 453 -8.95 16.34 -6.54
CA LEU A 453 -8.15 16.19 -5.32
C LEU A 453 -8.11 17.48 -4.50
N ASN A 454 -8.00 18.62 -5.16
CA ASN A 454 -8.00 19.94 -4.53
C ASN A 454 -8.48 21.01 -5.51
N GLU A 455 -9.08 22.08 -4.99
CA GLU A 455 -9.61 23.20 -5.77
C GLU A 455 -9.59 24.48 -4.93
N MET A 456 -9.24 25.61 -5.55
CA MET A 456 -9.49 26.94 -4.97
C MET A 456 -10.00 27.90 -6.03
N ILE A 457 -10.73 28.92 -5.60
CA ILE A 457 -11.20 30.02 -6.45
C ILE A 457 -11.28 31.30 -5.59
N PHE A 458 -10.97 32.45 -6.19
CA PHE A 458 -10.77 33.74 -5.53
C PHE A 458 -9.81 33.69 -4.32
N PRO A 459 -8.59 33.15 -4.49
CA PRO A 459 -7.63 33.06 -3.40
C PRO A 459 -6.95 34.41 -3.12
N GLU A 460 -6.28 34.52 -1.97
CA GLU A 460 -5.37 35.65 -1.71
C GLU A 460 -4.16 35.63 -2.65
N GLU A 461 -3.41 36.74 -2.73
CA GLU A 461 -2.18 36.79 -3.51
C GLU A 461 -1.13 35.79 -3.00
N ASN A 462 -0.29 35.28 -3.91
CA ASN A 462 0.75 34.28 -3.60
C ASN A 462 0.19 32.98 -2.97
N SER A 463 -0.97 32.52 -3.45
CA SER A 463 -1.63 31.30 -2.97
C SER A 463 -1.24 30.04 -3.73
N VAL A 464 -1.37 28.88 -3.10
CA VAL A 464 -1.07 27.57 -3.69
C VAL A 464 -2.09 26.54 -3.23
N ILE A 465 -2.57 25.72 -4.17
CA ILE A 465 -3.17 24.42 -3.82
C ILE A 465 -2.16 23.31 -4.06
N LYS A 466 -2.20 22.31 -3.18
CA LYS A 466 -1.30 21.16 -3.20
C LYS A 466 -2.11 19.87 -3.24
N ALA A 467 -1.57 18.85 -3.88
CA ALA A 467 -2.10 17.49 -3.77
C ALA A 467 -0.95 16.49 -3.79
N ILE A 468 -1.14 15.38 -3.07
CA ILE A 468 -0.30 14.20 -3.23
C ILE A 468 -0.93 13.33 -4.30
N VAL A 469 -0.13 12.94 -5.29
CA VAL A 469 -0.55 12.08 -6.39
C VAL A 469 0.34 10.84 -6.43
N ASP A 470 -0.26 9.71 -6.80
CA ASP A 470 0.43 8.43 -6.86
C ASP A 470 0.43 7.92 -8.29
N LEU A 471 1.60 8.00 -8.94
CA LEU A 471 1.73 7.61 -10.35
C LEU A 471 1.54 6.11 -10.59
N GLU A 472 1.60 5.29 -9.54
CA GLU A 472 1.29 3.85 -9.64
C GLU A 472 -0.21 3.62 -9.90
N GLU A 473 -1.11 4.46 -9.37
CA GLU A 473 -2.55 4.40 -9.69
C GLU A 473 -2.80 4.61 -11.19
N ASN A 474 -2.15 5.64 -11.75
CA ASN A 474 -2.29 6.02 -13.16
C ASN A 474 -1.76 4.90 -14.05
N SER A 475 -0.57 4.39 -13.72
CA SER A 475 0.08 3.30 -14.44
C SER A 475 -0.75 2.01 -14.40
N TYR A 476 -1.33 1.66 -13.24
CA TYR A 476 -2.18 0.48 -13.11
C TYR A 476 -3.45 0.60 -13.96
N ASN A 477 -4.15 1.75 -13.92
CA ASN A 477 -5.37 1.92 -14.70
C ASN A 477 -5.10 1.78 -16.22
N ARG A 478 -4.00 2.34 -16.71
CA ARG A 478 -3.57 2.19 -18.11
C ARG A 478 -3.23 0.74 -18.45
N LEU A 479 -2.51 0.05 -17.57
CA LEU A 479 -2.17 -1.38 -17.76
C LEU A 479 -3.43 -2.27 -17.77
N HIS A 480 -4.38 -1.99 -16.88
CA HIS A 480 -5.61 -2.78 -16.75
C HIS A 480 -6.58 -2.53 -17.92
N GLN A 481 -6.67 -1.29 -18.40
CA GLN A 481 -7.48 -0.93 -19.55
C GLN A 481 -6.76 -1.33 -20.85
N SER A 482 -6.91 -2.57 -21.29
CA SER A 482 -6.26 -3.09 -22.51
C SER A 482 -6.55 -2.32 -23.81
N THR A 483 -7.57 -1.46 -23.84
CA THR A 483 -7.86 -0.57 -24.99
C THR A 483 -7.14 0.78 -24.91
N PHE A 484 -6.44 1.06 -23.80
CA PHE A 484 -5.54 2.20 -23.71
C PHE A 484 -4.28 1.84 -24.51
N VAL A 485 -4.01 2.61 -25.56
CA VAL A 485 -2.89 2.37 -26.48
C VAL A 485 -1.80 3.41 -26.25
N ASN A 486 -0.55 2.97 -26.39
CA ASN A 486 0.59 3.88 -26.46
C ASN A 486 0.96 4.05 -27.93
N GLU A 487 0.83 5.25 -28.46
CA GLU A 487 1.02 5.57 -29.89
C GLU A 487 1.66 6.96 -30.04
N GLY A 488 2.39 7.16 -31.14
CA GLY A 488 2.95 8.46 -31.48
C GLY A 488 4.16 8.88 -30.63
N ASN A 489 4.77 7.94 -29.90
CA ASN A 489 5.99 8.19 -29.11
C ASN A 489 7.12 8.75 -29.99
N GLU A 490 7.22 8.30 -31.25
CA GLU A 490 8.19 8.76 -32.24
C GLU A 490 8.00 10.22 -32.68
N ASN A 491 6.85 10.82 -32.39
CA ASN A 491 6.55 12.22 -32.73
C ASN A 491 6.91 13.19 -31.60
N TYR A 492 7.26 12.68 -30.41
CA TYR A 492 7.58 13.49 -29.24
C TYR A 492 9.06 13.39 -28.86
N ASP A 493 9.63 14.53 -28.47
CA ASP A 493 10.94 14.59 -27.82
C ASP A 493 10.78 14.46 -26.31
N TYR A 494 11.56 13.56 -25.71
CA TYR A 494 11.56 13.32 -24.27
C TYR A 494 12.72 14.08 -23.63
N ILE A 495 12.40 15.18 -22.96
CA ILE A 495 13.35 16.06 -22.28
C ILE A 495 13.46 15.63 -20.82
N GLU A 496 14.68 15.38 -20.35
CA GLU A 496 14.91 15.01 -18.94
C GLU A 496 14.55 16.18 -18.01
N THR A 497 13.78 15.89 -16.97
CA THR A 497 13.44 16.82 -15.89
C THR A 497 13.63 16.17 -14.52
N HIS A 498 13.51 16.96 -13.46
CA HIS A 498 13.58 16.48 -12.08
C HIS A 498 12.24 16.67 -11.38
N CYS A 499 11.63 15.58 -10.96
CA CYS A 499 10.45 15.55 -10.13
C CYS A 499 10.77 14.79 -8.84
N LYS A 500 11.26 15.50 -7.82
CA LYS A 500 11.58 14.84 -6.55
C LYS A 500 10.39 14.05 -5.98
N PRO A 501 10.59 12.82 -5.52
CA PRO A 501 9.54 12.08 -4.82
C PRO A 501 9.20 12.72 -3.47
N MET A 502 8.01 12.46 -2.95
CA MET A 502 7.59 12.91 -1.61
C MET A 502 8.61 12.48 -0.55
N GLY A 503 9.12 13.43 0.23
CA GLY A 503 10.18 13.17 1.22
C GLY A 503 11.59 12.96 0.65
N GLY A 504 11.79 13.16 -0.66
CA GLY A 504 13.10 13.21 -1.30
C GLY A 504 13.85 11.88 -1.43
N LYS A 505 13.18 10.74 -1.19
CA LYS A 505 13.79 9.41 -1.30
C LYS A 505 13.13 8.60 -2.42
N ARG A 506 13.95 8.08 -3.33
CA ARG A 506 13.52 7.18 -4.41
C ARG A 506 13.06 5.81 -3.92
N ASP A 507 13.82 5.23 -2.99
CA ASP A 507 13.47 3.97 -2.33
C ASP A 507 13.09 4.27 -0.88
N ILE A 508 11.87 3.91 -0.50
CA ILE A 508 11.24 4.32 0.75
C ILE A 508 10.66 3.12 1.49
N THR A 509 10.72 3.12 2.82
CA THR A 509 10.06 2.07 3.62
C THR A 509 8.57 2.39 3.80
N PRO A 510 7.73 1.38 4.04
CA PRO A 510 6.31 1.59 4.32
C PRO A 510 6.06 2.55 5.49
N GLU A 511 6.84 2.47 6.57
CA GLU A 511 6.71 3.37 7.73
C GLU A 511 7.06 4.82 7.39
N GLU A 512 8.06 5.03 6.54
CA GLU A 512 8.41 6.36 6.06
C GLU A 512 7.28 6.95 5.21
N VAL A 513 6.65 6.15 4.34
CA VAL A 513 5.47 6.58 3.58
C VAL A 513 4.31 6.92 4.53
N THR A 514 3.99 6.05 5.49
CA THR A 514 2.92 6.33 6.47
C THR A 514 3.18 7.63 7.22
N SER A 515 4.41 7.86 7.69
CA SER A 515 4.77 9.10 8.39
C SER A 515 4.61 10.32 7.50
N LEU A 516 5.15 10.29 6.28
CA LEU A 516 5.05 11.41 5.34
C LEU A 516 3.60 11.73 4.97
N LEU A 517 2.81 10.71 4.65
CA LEU A 517 1.39 10.90 4.33
C LEU A 517 0.63 11.50 5.52
N LYS A 518 0.94 11.05 6.75
CA LYS A 518 0.35 11.59 7.97
C LYS A 518 0.75 13.05 8.20
N ASP A 519 2.04 13.39 8.06
CA ASP A 519 2.56 14.74 8.25
C ASP A 519 1.96 15.73 7.23
N LYS A 520 1.57 15.23 6.06
CA LYS A 520 0.93 16.00 5.00
C LYS A 520 -0.61 15.99 5.06
N ASN A 521 -1.20 15.47 6.15
CA ASN A 521 -2.65 15.32 6.33
C ASN A 521 -3.34 14.61 5.16
N TYR A 522 -2.68 13.62 4.57
CA TYR A 522 -3.27 12.80 3.51
C TYR A 522 -4.43 11.98 4.08
N SER A 523 -5.63 12.17 3.53
CA SER A 523 -6.81 11.43 3.94
C SER A 523 -6.93 10.13 3.14
N ILE A 524 -7.13 9.02 3.84
CA ILE A 524 -7.43 7.73 3.24
C ILE A 524 -8.62 7.09 3.95
N SER A 525 -9.59 6.64 3.16
CA SER A 525 -10.78 6.02 3.72
C SER A 525 -10.49 4.64 4.28
N ARG A 526 -10.98 4.37 5.50
CA ARG A 526 -10.97 3.02 6.11
C ARG A 526 -11.83 2.03 5.33
N MET A 527 -12.88 2.50 4.67
CA MET A 527 -13.84 1.66 3.96
C MET A 527 -13.89 2.08 2.48
N PRO A 528 -12.92 1.67 1.65
CA PRO A 528 -12.79 2.16 0.28
C PRO A 528 -13.98 1.80 -0.64
N PHE A 529 -14.83 0.85 -0.23
CA PHE A 529 -16.08 0.52 -0.92
C PHE A 529 -17.28 1.41 -0.52
N VAL A 530 -17.17 2.18 0.56
CA VAL A 530 -18.25 2.96 1.15
C VAL A 530 -17.98 4.46 0.96
N PRO A 531 -18.88 5.22 0.32
CA PRO A 531 -18.75 6.67 0.25
C PRO A 531 -18.76 7.34 1.63
N GLU A 532 -17.89 8.31 1.82
CA GLU A 532 -17.84 9.09 3.06
C GLU A 532 -19.00 10.08 3.16
N ASP A 533 -19.34 10.76 2.05
CA ASP A 533 -20.49 11.65 1.97
C ASP A 533 -21.81 10.90 2.13
N ASP A 534 -22.66 11.38 3.04
CA ASP A 534 -23.89 10.72 3.45
C ASP A 534 -24.93 10.66 2.31
N LEU A 535 -25.03 11.72 1.50
CA LEU A 535 -25.95 11.77 0.37
C LEU A 535 -25.50 10.81 -0.73
N ALA A 536 -24.22 10.87 -1.13
CA ALA A 536 -23.65 9.96 -2.09
C ALA A 536 -23.71 8.50 -1.63
N ARG A 537 -23.53 8.24 -0.32
CA ARG A 537 -23.68 6.90 0.27
C ARG A 537 -25.11 6.39 0.16
N LYS A 538 -26.09 7.24 0.49
CA LYS A 538 -27.52 6.90 0.39
C LYS A 538 -27.90 6.56 -1.06
N GLU A 539 -27.57 7.43 -2.01
CA GLU A 539 -27.85 7.22 -3.44
C GLU A 539 -27.20 5.93 -3.93
N ARG A 540 -25.91 5.72 -3.62
CA ARG A 540 -25.18 4.51 -4.03
C ARG A 540 -25.80 3.23 -3.45
N CYS A 541 -26.24 3.25 -2.19
CA CYS A 541 -26.89 2.09 -1.58
C CYS A 541 -28.21 1.73 -2.28
N GLN A 542 -28.99 2.75 -2.70
CA GLN A 542 -30.23 2.56 -3.43
C GLN A 542 -29.99 2.03 -4.84
N ASP A 543 -28.98 2.56 -5.54
CA ASP A 543 -28.56 2.08 -6.87
C ASP A 543 -28.11 0.62 -6.81
N ILE A 544 -27.30 0.27 -5.81
CA ILE A 544 -26.82 -1.10 -5.61
C ILE A 544 -28.00 -2.06 -5.46
N LEU A 545 -28.93 -1.77 -4.56
CA LEU A 545 -30.10 -2.62 -4.33
C LEU A 545 -30.94 -2.77 -5.60
N THR A 546 -31.11 -1.68 -6.34
CA THR A 546 -31.85 -1.66 -7.61
C THR A 546 -31.16 -2.57 -8.64
N ILE A 547 -29.85 -2.47 -8.82
CA ILE A 547 -29.09 -3.31 -9.75
C ILE A 547 -29.18 -4.80 -9.35
N GLN A 548 -29.03 -5.12 -8.06
CA GLN A 548 -29.20 -6.49 -7.56
C GLN A 548 -30.59 -7.05 -7.90
N ALA A 549 -31.65 -6.27 -7.63
CA ALA A 549 -33.03 -6.65 -7.88
C ALA A 549 -33.32 -6.83 -9.37
N HIS A 550 -32.82 -5.95 -10.23
CA HIS A 550 -32.94 -6.07 -11.69
C HIS A 550 -32.19 -7.30 -12.24
N GLY A 551 -31.02 -7.62 -11.69
CA GLY A 551 -30.28 -8.84 -12.03
C GLY A 551 -31.08 -10.10 -11.74
N LEU A 552 -31.64 -10.20 -10.52
CA LEU A 552 -32.51 -11.31 -10.14
C LEU A 552 -33.81 -11.35 -10.96
N ALA A 553 -34.47 -10.21 -11.17
CA ALA A 553 -35.68 -10.11 -11.98
C ALA A 553 -35.45 -10.60 -13.43
N THR A 554 -34.28 -10.31 -14.02
CA THR A 554 -33.89 -10.82 -15.33
C THR A 554 -33.77 -12.33 -15.34
N ARG A 555 -33.13 -12.90 -14.31
CA ARG A 555 -33.02 -14.37 -14.15
C ARG A 555 -34.41 -15.01 -14.07
N ILE A 556 -35.32 -14.47 -13.25
CA ILE A 556 -36.71 -14.95 -13.09
C ILE A 556 -37.47 -14.91 -14.43
N LYS A 557 -37.39 -13.79 -15.16
CA LYS A 557 -38.08 -13.63 -16.46
C LYS A 557 -37.62 -14.66 -17.48
N ASN A 558 -36.32 -14.90 -17.56
CA ASN A 558 -35.73 -15.77 -18.58
C ASN A 558 -35.89 -17.27 -18.26
N THR A 559 -35.91 -17.65 -16.98
CA THR A 559 -36.15 -19.05 -16.60
C THR A 559 -37.63 -19.41 -16.57
N GLY A 560 -38.53 -18.42 -16.44
CA GLY A 560 -39.95 -18.63 -16.20
C GLY A 560 -40.27 -19.13 -14.78
N ILE A 561 -39.26 -19.35 -13.93
CA ILE A 561 -39.43 -19.82 -12.56
C ILE A 561 -40.03 -18.70 -11.72
N LYS A 562 -41.15 -18.99 -11.05
CA LYS A 562 -41.91 -18.02 -10.26
C LYS A 562 -41.75 -18.15 -8.76
N LYS A 563 -40.97 -19.10 -8.27
CA LYS A 563 -40.75 -19.32 -6.83
C LYS A 563 -39.29 -19.11 -6.48
N LEU A 564 -39.01 -18.16 -5.59
CA LEU A 564 -37.67 -17.89 -5.07
C LEU A 564 -37.48 -18.59 -3.73
N VAL A 565 -36.59 -19.57 -3.66
CA VAL A 565 -36.29 -20.31 -2.43
C VAL A 565 -35.05 -19.69 -1.78
N ILE A 566 -35.14 -19.33 -0.51
CA ILE A 566 -34.05 -18.63 0.20
C ILE A 566 -33.97 -19.06 1.67
N GLY A 567 -32.75 -19.26 2.15
CA GLY A 567 -32.46 -19.50 3.57
C GLY A 567 -32.26 -18.18 4.33
N ILE A 568 -33.01 -17.97 5.40
CA ILE A 568 -32.96 -16.76 6.24
C ILE A 568 -32.39 -17.13 7.61
N SER A 569 -31.16 -16.68 7.86
CA SER A 569 -30.44 -16.92 9.11
C SER A 569 -30.74 -15.87 10.19
N GLY A 570 -31.32 -14.72 9.81
CA GLY A 570 -31.41 -13.56 10.69
C GLY A 570 -30.13 -12.72 10.75
N GLY A 571 -29.12 -13.06 9.95
CA GLY A 571 -27.90 -12.27 9.73
C GLY A 571 -28.03 -11.27 8.57
N LEU A 572 -27.03 -10.42 8.41
CA LEU A 572 -27.06 -9.31 7.45
C LEU A 572 -27.17 -9.75 5.98
N ASP A 573 -26.47 -10.80 5.56
CA ASP A 573 -26.37 -11.12 4.13
C ASP A 573 -27.65 -11.79 3.62
N SER A 574 -28.22 -12.70 4.40
CA SER A 574 -29.53 -13.28 4.10
C SER A 574 -30.65 -12.25 4.17
N THR A 575 -30.51 -11.23 5.05
CA THR A 575 -31.41 -10.08 5.10
C THR A 575 -31.34 -9.26 3.82
N LEU A 576 -30.14 -8.87 3.37
CA LEU A 576 -29.97 -8.14 2.11
C LEU A 576 -30.51 -8.94 0.92
N ALA A 577 -30.19 -10.24 0.84
CA ALA A 577 -30.67 -11.10 -0.24
C ALA A 577 -32.20 -11.22 -0.26
N LEU A 578 -32.85 -11.25 0.91
CA LEU A 578 -34.31 -11.24 1.00
C LEU A 578 -34.92 -9.90 0.56
N LEU A 579 -34.30 -8.78 0.92
CA LEU A 579 -34.72 -7.46 0.43
C LEU A 579 -34.59 -7.39 -1.10
N VAL A 580 -33.51 -7.92 -1.67
CA VAL A 580 -33.35 -8.04 -3.14
C VAL A 580 -34.45 -8.91 -3.75
N CYS A 581 -34.79 -10.05 -3.14
CA CYS A 581 -35.90 -10.91 -3.60
C CYS A 581 -37.23 -10.15 -3.58
N HIS A 582 -37.48 -9.38 -2.52
CA HIS A 582 -38.69 -8.58 -2.35
C HIS A 582 -38.78 -7.45 -3.38
N GLU A 583 -37.69 -6.76 -3.68
CA GLU A 583 -37.68 -5.75 -4.75
C GLU A 583 -37.83 -6.39 -6.14
N ALA A 584 -37.19 -7.53 -6.40
CA ALA A 584 -37.32 -8.23 -7.67
C ALA A 584 -38.75 -8.76 -7.90
N SER A 585 -39.47 -9.20 -6.85
CA SER A 585 -40.85 -9.69 -6.97
C SER A 585 -41.83 -8.58 -7.36
N LYS A 586 -41.57 -7.32 -6.96
CA LYS A 586 -42.34 -6.15 -7.40
C LYS A 586 -42.20 -5.91 -8.92
N MET A 587 -41.07 -6.30 -9.52
CA MET A 587 -40.78 -6.12 -10.94
C MET A 587 -41.35 -7.22 -11.83
N VAL A 588 -41.69 -8.39 -11.26
CA VAL A 588 -42.16 -9.56 -12.01
C VAL A 588 -43.42 -10.13 -11.38
N LYS A 589 -44.56 -9.98 -12.08
CA LYS A 589 -45.85 -10.50 -11.60
C LYS A 589 -45.82 -12.01 -11.36
N GLY A 590 -46.50 -12.41 -10.29
CA GLY A 590 -46.69 -13.80 -9.89
C GLY A 590 -45.48 -14.46 -9.24
N VAL A 591 -44.45 -13.69 -8.85
CA VAL A 591 -43.32 -14.24 -8.10
C VAL A 591 -43.70 -14.43 -6.64
N GLU A 592 -43.47 -15.63 -6.13
CA GLU A 592 -43.65 -16.02 -4.74
C GLU A 592 -42.27 -16.22 -4.10
N ILE A 593 -42.09 -15.70 -2.88
CA ILE A 593 -40.85 -15.89 -2.11
C ILE A 593 -41.11 -16.94 -1.04
N ILE A 594 -40.28 -17.99 -1.03
CA ILE A 594 -40.35 -19.12 -0.12
C ILE A 594 -39.14 -19.07 0.82
N GLY A 595 -39.33 -18.42 1.98
CA GLY A 595 -38.29 -18.25 2.99
C GLY A 595 -38.25 -19.39 4.01
N TYR A 596 -37.06 -19.95 4.22
CA TYR A 596 -36.81 -20.99 5.22
C TYR A 596 -35.85 -20.49 6.30
N THR A 597 -36.22 -20.68 7.58
CA THR A 597 -35.25 -20.71 8.68
C THR A 597 -34.95 -22.15 9.06
N MET A 598 -33.68 -22.48 9.24
CA MET A 598 -33.17 -23.86 9.38
C MET A 598 -32.34 -24.02 10.65
N PRO A 599 -32.99 -24.01 11.83
CA PRO A 599 -32.30 -24.00 13.11
C PRO A 599 -31.69 -25.37 13.45
N ASN A 600 -30.66 -25.35 14.28
CA ASN A 600 -30.16 -26.52 14.99
C ASN A 600 -30.17 -26.20 16.49
N GLU A 601 -30.81 -27.05 17.30
CA GLU A 601 -30.97 -26.82 18.73
C GLU A 601 -29.60 -26.74 19.42
N GLY A 602 -29.43 -25.76 20.31
CA GLY A 602 -28.15 -25.49 20.96
C GLY A 602 -27.16 -24.63 20.14
N ASN A 603 -27.31 -24.56 18.81
CA ASN A 603 -26.46 -23.76 17.93
C ASN A 603 -27.09 -22.40 17.57
N THR A 604 -28.38 -22.41 17.19
CA THR A 604 -29.10 -21.19 16.77
C THR A 604 -29.55 -20.37 17.96
N SER A 605 -29.27 -19.05 17.97
CA SER A 605 -29.71 -18.18 19.06
C SER A 605 -31.19 -17.81 18.94
N SER A 606 -31.84 -17.54 20.07
CA SER A 606 -33.24 -17.10 20.10
C SER A 606 -33.45 -15.76 19.38
N LEU A 607 -32.43 -14.90 19.39
CA LEU A 607 -32.46 -13.59 18.75
C LEU A 607 -32.42 -13.70 17.22
N THR A 608 -31.47 -14.43 16.64
CA THR A 608 -31.36 -14.61 15.18
C THR A 608 -32.56 -15.34 14.61
N TYR A 609 -33.05 -16.36 15.33
CA TYR A 609 -34.30 -17.03 14.98
C TYR A 609 -35.48 -16.05 14.95
N THR A 610 -35.67 -15.26 16.02
CA THR A 610 -36.77 -14.27 16.09
C THR A 610 -36.66 -13.22 14.98
N ASN A 611 -35.45 -12.71 14.72
CA ASN A 611 -35.19 -11.78 13.64
C ASN A 611 -35.53 -12.38 12.26
N SER A 612 -35.18 -13.64 12.01
CA SER A 612 -35.51 -14.32 10.74
C SER A 612 -37.03 -14.41 10.52
N ILE A 613 -37.79 -14.76 11.56
CA ILE A 613 -39.25 -14.88 11.51
C ILE A 613 -39.90 -13.50 11.32
N ASN A 614 -39.50 -12.51 12.11
CA ASN A 614 -40.06 -11.16 12.05
C ASN A 614 -39.75 -10.48 10.71
N LEU A 615 -38.56 -10.70 10.16
CA LEU A 615 -38.15 -10.14 8.87
C LEU A 615 -39.05 -10.67 7.75
N MET A 616 -39.25 -11.98 7.67
CA MET A 616 -40.14 -12.60 6.68
C MET A 616 -41.58 -12.10 6.82
N LYS A 617 -42.13 -12.11 8.04
CA LYS A 617 -43.49 -11.63 8.31
C LYS A 617 -43.68 -10.15 7.93
N SER A 618 -42.72 -9.30 8.28
CA SER A 618 -42.77 -7.85 7.96
C SER A 618 -42.77 -7.58 6.46
N LEU A 619 -42.25 -8.51 5.64
CA LEU A 619 -42.26 -8.46 4.18
C LEU A 619 -43.44 -9.20 3.55
N GLY A 620 -44.38 -9.72 4.36
CA GLY A 620 -45.55 -10.47 3.90
C GLY A 620 -45.24 -11.90 3.46
N ILE A 621 -44.12 -12.48 3.92
CA ILE A 621 -43.66 -13.83 3.56
C ILE A 621 -43.99 -14.78 4.72
N GLU A 622 -44.68 -15.89 4.42
CA GLU A 622 -44.94 -16.93 5.41
C GLU A 622 -43.65 -17.67 5.77
N PRO A 623 -43.19 -17.62 7.04
CA PRO A 623 -41.96 -18.28 7.44
C PRO A 623 -42.11 -19.80 7.44
N LYS A 624 -41.20 -20.51 6.76
CA LYS A 624 -41.08 -21.98 6.88
C LYS A 624 -39.93 -22.32 7.82
N VAL A 625 -40.14 -23.29 8.70
CA VAL A 625 -39.12 -23.75 9.66
C VAL A 625 -38.76 -25.19 9.34
N ALA A 626 -37.47 -25.46 9.09
CA ALA A 626 -36.95 -26.80 8.81
C ALA A 626 -35.76 -27.10 9.72
N PRO A 627 -35.99 -27.64 10.93
CA PRO A 627 -34.91 -27.99 11.85
C PRO A 627 -33.97 -29.04 11.22
N ILE A 628 -32.66 -28.85 11.31
CA ILE A 628 -31.67 -29.71 10.63
C ILE A 628 -31.01 -30.75 11.55
N GLY A 629 -31.23 -30.66 12.87
CA GLY A 629 -30.47 -31.40 13.86
C GLY A 629 -30.46 -32.91 13.65
N GLU A 630 -31.63 -33.53 13.43
CA GLU A 630 -31.72 -34.97 13.19
C GLU A 630 -31.01 -35.41 11.90
N GLY A 631 -31.19 -34.64 10.82
CA GLY A 631 -30.53 -34.92 9.54
C GLY A 631 -29.01 -34.81 9.64
N VAL A 632 -28.51 -33.79 10.35
CA VAL A 632 -27.07 -33.62 10.60
C VAL A 632 -26.53 -34.76 11.46
N LYS A 633 -27.23 -35.13 12.54
CA LYS A 633 -26.86 -36.23 13.42
C LYS A 633 -26.76 -37.56 12.67
N LEU A 634 -27.75 -37.87 11.83
CA LEU A 634 -27.74 -39.05 10.98
C LEU A 634 -26.56 -39.03 10.00
N HIS A 635 -26.33 -37.91 9.31
CA HIS A 635 -25.21 -37.77 8.38
C HIS A 635 -23.86 -37.97 9.06
N LEU A 636 -23.66 -37.34 10.22
CA LEU A 636 -22.44 -37.49 11.03
C LEU A 636 -22.23 -38.94 11.46
N LYS A 637 -23.29 -39.62 11.92
CA LYS A 637 -23.23 -41.04 12.26
C LYS A 637 -22.82 -41.92 11.07
N GLN A 638 -23.36 -41.66 9.88
CA GLN A 638 -23.06 -42.43 8.67
C GLN A 638 -21.59 -42.34 8.24
N ILE A 639 -20.92 -41.22 8.53
CA ILE A 639 -19.49 -41.03 8.25
C ILE A 639 -18.59 -41.43 9.44
N GLY A 640 -19.15 -42.00 10.51
CA GLY A 640 -18.42 -42.42 11.70
C GLY A 640 -18.00 -41.30 12.64
N HIS A 641 -18.59 -40.10 12.51
CA HIS A 641 -18.34 -38.98 13.43
C HIS A 641 -19.09 -39.18 14.76
N PRO A 642 -18.57 -38.72 15.92
CA PRO A 642 -19.20 -38.87 17.24
C PRO A 642 -20.55 -38.16 17.47
N GLU A 643 -21.21 -37.68 16.41
CA GLU A 643 -22.52 -37.00 16.40
C GLU A 643 -22.59 -35.65 17.14
N THR A 644 -21.72 -35.39 18.11
CA THR A 644 -21.63 -34.16 18.89
C THR A 644 -20.40 -33.34 18.49
N TYR A 645 -20.45 -32.03 18.74
CA TYR A 645 -19.32 -31.13 18.49
C TYR A 645 -18.10 -31.54 19.31
N GLN A 646 -16.96 -31.77 18.65
CA GLN A 646 -15.72 -32.25 19.28
C GLN A 646 -14.79 -31.13 19.77
N GLY A 647 -15.24 -29.88 19.71
CA GLY A 647 -14.44 -28.72 20.09
C GLY A 647 -13.86 -27.98 18.88
N GLU A 648 -13.07 -26.95 19.18
CA GLU A 648 -12.52 -26.09 18.14
C GLU A 648 -11.68 -26.88 17.12
N GLY A 649 -11.97 -26.68 15.83
CA GLY A 649 -11.34 -27.42 14.74
C GLY A 649 -12.19 -28.55 14.15
N ASP A 650 -13.35 -28.86 14.75
CA ASP A 650 -14.33 -29.82 14.22
C ASP A 650 -15.06 -29.28 12.97
N THR A 651 -14.30 -29.17 11.90
CA THR A 651 -14.73 -28.64 10.60
C THR A 651 -15.75 -29.57 9.93
N ALA A 652 -15.77 -30.86 10.28
CA ALA A 652 -16.72 -31.82 9.76
C ALA A 652 -18.13 -31.54 10.31
N TYR A 653 -18.27 -31.32 11.63
CA TYR A 653 -19.53 -30.96 12.28
C TYR A 653 -20.09 -29.63 11.77
N GLU A 654 -19.24 -28.59 11.66
CA GLU A 654 -19.64 -27.28 11.14
C GLU A 654 -20.13 -27.37 9.68
N ASN A 655 -19.34 -28.01 8.80
CA ASN A 655 -19.67 -28.13 7.37
C ASN A 655 -20.88 -29.04 7.11
N ALA A 656 -21.10 -30.08 7.92
CA ALA A 656 -22.28 -30.96 7.79
C ALA A 656 -23.58 -30.16 7.91
N GLN A 657 -23.64 -29.21 8.85
CA GLN A 657 -24.79 -28.33 9.03
C GLN A 657 -24.98 -27.39 7.83
N ALA A 658 -23.92 -26.76 7.34
CA ALA A 658 -24.01 -25.87 6.17
C ALA A 658 -24.46 -26.60 4.89
N ARG A 659 -23.96 -27.82 4.67
CA ARG A 659 -24.37 -28.67 3.55
C ARG A 659 -25.81 -29.14 3.69
N MET A 660 -26.25 -29.55 4.89
CA MET A 660 -27.63 -29.97 5.12
C MET A 660 -28.63 -28.84 4.81
N ARG A 661 -28.32 -27.60 5.19
CA ARG A 661 -29.16 -26.44 4.83
C ARG A 661 -29.28 -26.27 3.33
N THR A 662 -28.15 -26.35 2.63
CA THR A 662 -28.11 -26.20 1.16
C THR A 662 -28.86 -27.34 0.47
N TYR A 663 -28.68 -28.56 0.95
CA TYR A 663 -29.37 -29.76 0.49
C TYR A 663 -30.90 -29.59 0.56
N ILE A 664 -31.43 -29.16 1.71
CA ILE A 664 -32.86 -28.88 1.87
C ILE A 664 -33.33 -27.80 0.89
N LEU A 665 -32.63 -26.68 0.77
CA LEU A 665 -33.05 -25.59 -0.13
C LEU A 665 -33.08 -26.03 -1.59
N MET A 666 -32.08 -26.79 -2.05
CA MET A 666 -32.01 -27.31 -3.42
C MET A 666 -33.14 -28.32 -3.70
N ASP A 667 -33.38 -29.26 -2.78
CA ASP A 667 -34.43 -30.26 -2.94
C ASP A 667 -35.83 -29.65 -2.88
N VAL A 668 -36.04 -28.66 -2.00
CA VAL A 668 -37.28 -27.89 -1.97
C VAL A 668 -37.48 -27.15 -3.29
N ALA A 669 -36.45 -26.50 -3.83
CA ALA A 669 -36.53 -25.83 -5.12
C ALA A 669 -36.91 -26.81 -6.23
N ASN A 670 -36.31 -28.01 -6.27
CA ASN A 670 -36.70 -29.04 -7.23
C ASN A 670 -38.17 -29.48 -7.05
N TYR A 671 -38.60 -29.71 -5.82
CA TYR A 671 -39.96 -30.15 -5.51
C TYR A 671 -41.04 -29.15 -5.96
N ILE A 672 -40.81 -27.85 -5.74
CA ILE A 672 -41.82 -26.82 -6.01
C ILE A 672 -41.64 -26.12 -7.36
N GLY A 673 -40.58 -26.46 -8.11
CA GLY A 673 -40.17 -25.75 -9.33
C GLY A 673 -39.66 -24.33 -9.06
N GLY A 674 -38.80 -24.17 -8.06
CA GLY A 674 -38.24 -22.90 -7.60
C GLY A 674 -36.78 -22.68 -7.96
N LEU A 675 -36.27 -21.49 -7.61
CA LEU A 675 -34.89 -21.06 -7.83
C LEU A 675 -34.25 -20.69 -6.49
N VAL A 676 -33.12 -21.33 -6.14
CA VAL A 676 -32.39 -21.03 -4.89
C VAL A 676 -31.58 -19.76 -5.05
N VAL A 677 -31.87 -18.76 -4.22
CA VAL A 677 -31.14 -17.49 -4.15
C VAL A 677 -30.04 -17.58 -3.09
N GLY A 678 -28.79 -17.34 -3.50
CA GLY A 678 -27.61 -17.36 -2.64
C GLY A 678 -27.37 -16.03 -1.94
N THR A 679 -26.87 -16.11 -0.71
CA THR A 679 -26.72 -14.96 0.19
C THR A 679 -25.26 -14.53 0.41
N GLY A 680 -24.28 -15.33 0.01
CA GLY A 680 -22.86 -15.08 0.27
C GLY A 680 -22.35 -13.76 -0.34
N ASP A 681 -21.55 -13.05 0.44
CA ASP A 681 -21.03 -11.71 0.12
C ASP A 681 -19.59 -11.74 -0.42
N LEU A 682 -19.14 -10.63 -1.00
CA LEU A 682 -17.81 -10.52 -1.65
C LEU A 682 -16.66 -10.81 -0.67
N SER A 683 -16.77 -10.40 0.59
CA SER A 683 -15.73 -10.56 1.61
C SER A 683 -15.59 -12.03 2.03
N GLU A 684 -16.72 -12.72 2.18
CA GLU A 684 -16.76 -14.18 2.41
C GLU A 684 -16.14 -14.93 1.23
N LEU A 685 -16.44 -14.52 -0.01
CA LEU A 685 -15.82 -15.09 -1.21
C LEU A 685 -14.31 -14.84 -1.27
N ALA A 686 -13.84 -13.65 -0.88
CA ALA A 686 -12.43 -13.30 -0.85
C ALA A 686 -11.64 -14.19 0.13
N LEU A 687 -12.19 -14.38 1.33
CA LEU A 687 -11.56 -15.16 2.39
C LEU A 687 -11.86 -16.66 2.31
N GLY A 688 -12.71 -17.08 1.36
CA GLY A 688 -13.29 -18.41 1.30
C GLY A 688 -13.94 -18.82 2.61
N TRP A 689 -14.59 -17.87 3.28
CA TRP A 689 -15.30 -18.07 4.55
C TRP A 689 -16.70 -18.62 4.28
N CYS A 690 -16.73 -19.79 3.66
CA CYS A 690 -17.93 -20.50 3.26
C CYS A 690 -17.64 -22.00 3.15
N THR A 691 -18.69 -22.82 3.21
CA THR A 691 -18.56 -24.26 2.97
C THR A 691 -18.60 -24.55 1.47
N TYR A 692 -17.57 -25.21 0.95
CA TYR A 692 -17.60 -25.69 -0.44
C TYR A 692 -18.72 -26.74 -0.60
N ASN A 693 -19.58 -26.54 -1.60
CA ASN A 693 -20.86 -27.22 -1.80
C ASN A 693 -21.82 -27.18 -0.59
N GLY A 694 -21.71 -26.14 0.24
CA GLY A 694 -22.71 -25.74 1.21
C GLY A 694 -23.23 -24.34 0.86
N ASP A 695 -23.16 -23.43 1.82
CA ASP A 695 -23.68 -22.06 1.76
C ASP A 695 -23.15 -21.20 0.59
N HIS A 696 -22.00 -21.55 0.03
CA HIS A 696 -21.50 -20.85 -1.17
C HIS A 696 -22.32 -21.16 -2.44
N MET A 697 -23.03 -22.30 -2.48
CA MET A 697 -23.72 -22.80 -3.67
C MET A 697 -25.17 -22.33 -3.70
N SER A 698 -25.60 -21.87 -4.86
CA SER A 698 -26.98 -21.47 -5.14
C SER A 698 -27.23 -21.53 -6.65
N MET A 699 -28.46 -21.29 -7.08
CA MET A 699 -28.77 -21.14 -8.51
C MET A 699 -28.49 -19.72 -9.00
N TYR A 700 -28.54 -18.73 -8.11
CA TYR A 700 -28.19 -17.33 -8.38
C TYR A 700 -27.82 -16.58 -7.09
N GLY A 701 -26.58 -16.06 -6.99
CA GLY A 701 -26.08 -15.33 -5.83
C GLY A 701 -26.19 -13.81 -6.01
N VAL A 702 -27.05 -13.16 -5.23
CA VAL A 702 -27.34 -11.72 -5.42
C VAL A 702 -26.32 -10.80 -4.74
N ASN A 703 -25.59 -11.29 -3.75
CA ASN A 703 -24.64 -10.49 -2.95
C ASN A 703 -23.16 -10.66 -3.38
N THR A 704 -22.88 -11.40 -4.46
CA THR A 704 -21.54 -11.86 -4.84
C THR A 704 -20.52 -10.74 -5.16
N SER A 705 -20.98 -9.50 -5.30
CA SER A 705 -20.12 -8.31 -5.52
C SER A 705 -20.25 -7.26 -4.41
N ILE A 706 -20.93 -7.56 -3.32
CA ILE A 706 -21.16 -6.61 -2.23
C ILE A 706 -20.26 -6.98 -1.06
N PRO A 707 -19.31 -6.14 -0.64
CA PRO A 707 -18.46 -6.41 0.51
C PRO A 707 -19.22 -6.23 1.82
N LYS A 708 -18.81 -6.96 2.87
CA LYS A 708 -19.45 -6.97 4.20
C LYS A 708 -19.61 -5.57 4.77
N THR A 709 -18.58 -4.74 4.62
CA THR A 709 -18.58 -3.33 5.05
C THR A 709 -19.73 -2.53 4.45
N LEU A 710 -20.17 -2.85 3.23
CA LEU A 710 -21.23 -2.14 2.51
C LEU A 710 -22.62 -2.73 2.76
N VAL A 711 -22.74 -4.04 3.05
CA VAL A 711 -24.03 -4.71 3.35
C VAL A 711 -24.80 -3.96 4.44
N GLN A 712 -24.14 -3.62 5.55
CA GLN A 712 -24.76 -2.89 6.67
C GLN A 712 -25.33 -1.53 6.25
N TYR A 713 -24.66 -0.81 5.33
CA TYR A 713 -25.11 0.50 4.87
C TYR A 713 -26.30 0.38 3.92
N ILE A 714 -26.35 -0.66 3.09
CA ILE A 714 -27.51 -0.92 2.23
C ILE A 714 -28.73 -1.26 3.09
N VAL A 715 -28.59 -2.18 4.05
CA VAL A 715 -29.67 -2.57 4.96
C VAL A 715 -30.15 -1.37 5.79
N ARG A 716 -29.22 -0.56 6.33
CA ARG A 716 -29.55 0.66 7.08
C ARG A 716 -30.28 1.67 6.19
N THR A 717 -29.81 1.89 4.97
CA THR A 717 -30.45 2.82 4.02
C THR A 717 -31.87 2.37 3.71
N TYR A 718 -32.09 1.08 3.45
CA TYR A 718 -33.43 0.52 3.23
C TYR A 718 -34.33 0.73 4.45
N ALA A 719 -33.83 0.44 5.66
CA ALA A 719 -34.58 0.63 6.90
C ALA A 719 -35.03 2.07 7.12
N LEU A 720 -34.21 3.05 6.71
CA LEU A 720 -34.49 4.47 6.91
C LEU A 720 -35.31 5.11 5.80
N THR A 721 -35.39 4.49 4.61
CA THR A 721 -35.96 5.14 3.42
C THR A 721 -37.13 4.40 2.79
N MET A 722 -37.21 3.07 2.95
CA MET A 722 -38.19 2.22 2.24
C MET A 722 -39.02 1.35 3.18
N ALA A 723 -38.55 1.08 4.40
CA ALA A 723 -39.22 0.20 5.35
C ALA A 723 -40.38 0.89 6.10
N ASN A 724 -41.42 0.13 6.41
CA ASN A 724 -42.41 0.52 7.43
C ASN A 724 -41.81 0.37 8.85
N GLU A 725 -42.51 0.85 9.87
CA GLU A 725 -41.96 0.87 11.25
C GLU A 725 -41.64 -0.53 11.81
N GLU A 726 -42.44 -1.56 11.48
CA GLU A 726 -42.18 -2.94 11.93
C GLU A 726 -40.92 -3.53 11.28
N LEU A 727 -40.80 -3.39 9.95
CA LEU A 727 -39.64 -3.84 9.20
C LEU A 727 -38.39 -3.07 9.63
N LYS A 728 -38.49 -1.75 9.79
CA LYS A 728 -37.39 -0.90 10.25
C LYS A 728 -36.87 -1.34 11.61
N LYS A 729 -37.75 -1.61 12.58
CA LYS A 729 -37.35 -2.15 13.90
C LYS A 729 -36.59 -3.47 13.77
N THR A 730 -37.07 -4.37 12.92
CA THR A 730 -36.43 -5.67 12.69
C THR A 730 -35.06 -5.51 12.03
N LEU A 731 -34.94 -4.68 10.99
CA LEU A 731 -33.68 -4.43 10.30
C LEU A 731 -32.63 -3.77 11.21
N LEU A 732 -33.04 -2.82 12.06
CA LEU A 732 -32.15 -2.23 13.07
C LEU A 732 -31.71 -3.27 14.10
N SER A 733 -32.60 -4.16 14.55
CA SER A 733 -32.22 -5.26 15.44
C SER A 733 -31.22 -6.22 14.81
N ILE A 734 -31.31 -6.47 13.50
CA ILE A 734 -30.35 -7.30 12.76
C ILE A 734 -28.99 -6.59 12.65
N LEU A 735 -28.99 -5.28 12.38
CA LEU A 735 -27.77 -4.46 12.34
C LEU A 735 -27.03 -4.43 13.70
N ASP A 736 -27.76 -4.45 14.80
CA ASP A 736 -27.20 -4.47 16.15
C ASP A 736 -26.75 -5.88 16.60
N THR A 737 -27.05 -6.93 15.83
CA THR A 737 -26.68 -8.31 16.15
C THR A 737 -25.22 -8.58 15.75
N PRO A 738 -24.36 -9.15 16.63
CA PRO A 738 -22.98 -9.48 16.30
C PRO A 738 -22.85 -10.48 15.13
N ILE A 739 -21.83 -10.31 14.28
CA ILE A 739 -21.61 -11.15 13.09
C ILE A 739 -21.01 -12.52 13.47
N SER A 740 -21.76 -13.61 13.25
CA SER A 740 -21.36 -14.98 13.57
C SER A 740 -22.00 -16.05 12.67
N PRO A 741 -21.24 -17.06 12.19
CA PRO A 741 -21.82 -18.31 11.71
C PRO A 741 -22.24 -19.16 12.91
N GLU A 742 -23.54 -19.28 13.17
CA GLU A 742 -24.11 -20.11 14.26
C GLU A 742 -23.98 -21.62 13.98
N LEU A 743 -22.75 -22.11 13.80
CA LEU A 743 -22.40 -23.51 13.48
C LEU A 743 -21.81 -24.26 14.67
N THR A 744 -21.42 -23.55 15.73
CA THR A 744 -20.92 -24.13 16.98
C THR A 744 -21.96 -23.97 18.11
N PRO A 745 -21.99 -24.88 19.10
CA PRO A 745 -22.94 -24.77 20.20
C PRO A 745 -22.76 -23.47 20.98
N SER A 746 -23.87 -22.79 21.30
CA SER A 746 -23.88 -21.58 22.13
C SER A 746 -23.56 -21.91 23.59
N MET A 747 -22.69 -21.12 24.23
CA MET A 747 -22.50 -21.17 25.69
C MET A 747 -23.49 -20.20 26.35
N ASN A 748 -24.44 -20.72 27.13
CA ASN A 748 -25.43 -19.93 27.88
C ASN A 748 -26.32 -19.01 27.03
N GLY A 749 -26.68 -19.42 25.81
CA GLY A 749 -27.55 -18.65 24.91
C GLY A 749 -26.91 -17.39 24.31
N LYS A 750 -25.59 -17.20 24.47
CA LYS A 750 -24.81 -16.16 23.80
C LYS A 750 -24.10 -16.75 22.58
N ILE A 751 -23.96 -15.93 21.54
CA ILE A 751 -23.23 -16.27 20.31
C ILE A 751 -21.80 -16.72 20.67
N ALA A 752 -21.47 -17.99 20.38
CA ALA A 752 -20.21 -18.61 20.81
C ALA A 752 -19.02 -18.27 19.91
N GLN A 753 -19.24 -17.97 18.63
CA GLN A 753 -18.16 -17.77 17.65
C GLN A 753 -18.21 -16.35 17.08
N LYS A 754 -17.24 -15.49 17.38
CA LYS A 754 -17.13 -14.22 16.66
C LYS A 754 -16.28 -14.43 15.41
N THR A 755 -16.89 -14.19 14.25
CA THR A 755 -16.25 -14.43 12.94
C THR A 755 -14.91 -13.71 12.82
N GLU A 756 -14.88 -12.45 13.24
CA GLU A 756 -13.71 -11.59 13.14
C GLU A 756 -12.53 -12.04 14.01
N GLU A 757 -12.76 -12.85 15.05
CA GLU A 757 -11.68 -13.45 15.85
C GLU A 757 -10.90 -14.50 15.03
N LYS A 758 -11.56 -15.20 14.09
CA LYS A 758 -10.92 -16.22 13.24
C LYS A 758 -10.36 -15.66 11.92
N ILE A 759 -11.09 -14.75 11.25
CA ILE A 759 -10.70 -14.22 9.93
C ILE A 759 -10.11 -12.81 9.97
N GLY A 760 -10.11 -12.14 11.12
CA GLY A 760 -9.79 -10.71 11.23
C GLY A 760 -11.00 -9.82 10.95
N LYS A 761 -10.85 -8.52 11.23
CA LYS A 761 -11.91 -7.53 11.00
C LYS A 761 -12.26 -7.41 9.52
N TYR A 762 -13.55 -7.33 9.20
CA TYR A 762 -14.00 -7.24 7.80
C TYR A 762 -13.56 -5.97 7.11
N ASP A 763 -13.56 -4.83 7.82
CA ASP A 763 -13.12 -3.55 7.26
C ASP A 763 -11.67 -3.61 6.76
N LEU A 764 -10.80 -4.22 7.53
CA LEU A 764 -9.39 -4.39 7.19
C LEU A 764 -9.18 -5.39 6.04
N ASN A 765 -9.92 -6.50 6.02
CA ASN A 765 -9.88 -7.46 4.92
C ASN A 765 -10.40 -6.84 3.60
N ASP A 766 -11.49 -6.08 3.67
CA ASP A 766 -12.04 -5.34 2.54
C ASP A 766 -11.08 -4.26 2.05
N PHE A 767 -10.39 -3.58 2.97
CA PHE A 767 -9.34 -2.62 2.64
C PHE A 767 -8.22 -3.29 1.83
N PHE A 768 -7.67 -4.42 2.31
CA PHE A 768 -6.64 -5.16 1.59
C PHE A 768 -7.12 -5.64 0.22
N MET A 769 -8.32 -6.21 0.16
CA MET A 769 -8.93 -6.68 -1.08
C MET A 769 -9.07 -5.54 -2.09
N PHE A 770 -9.55 -4.37 -1.66
CA PHE A 770 -9.74 -3.23 -2.54
C PHE A 770 -8.42 -2.83 -3.21
N TYR A 771 -7.37 -2.55 -2.43
CA TYR A 771 -6.10 -2.08 -3.00
C TYR A 771 -5.35 -3.15 -3.78
N LEU A 772 -5.51 -4.43 -3.40
CA LEU A 772 -4.98 -5.56 -4.17
C LEU A 772 -5.64 -5.66 -5.56
N LEU A 773 -6.97 -5.58 -5.64
CA LEU A 773 -7.71 -5.83 -6.88
C LEU A 773 -7.89 -4.57 -7.74
N ARG A 774 -8.13 -3.42 -7.12
CA ARG A 774 -8.40 -2.16 -7.84
C ARG A 774 -7.13 -1.52 -8.40
N TYR A 775 -5.99 -1.68 -7.73
CA TYR A 775 -4.74 -1.02 -8.11
C TYR A 775 -3.53 -1.95 -8.19
N GLY A 776 -3.68 -3.25 -7.93
CA GLY A 776 -2.55 -4.20 -8.01
C GLY A 776 -1.41 -3.87 -7.05
N PHE A 777 -1.69 -3.13 -5.96
CA PHE A 777 -0.65 -2.67 -5.06
C PHE A 777 0.03 -3.84 -4.34
N ARG A 778 1.34 -3.73 -4.19
CA ARG A 778 2.15 -4.68 -3.43
C ARG A 778 1.85 -4.61 -1.92
N PRO A 779 2.11 -5.69 -1.16
CA PRO A 779 1.89 -5.71 0.28
C PRO A 779 2.52 -4.55 1.05
N SER A 780 3.76 -4.16 0.73
CA SER A 780 4.43 -3.06 1.44
C SER A 780 3.67 -1.74 1.36
N LYS A 781 3.05 -1.46 0.20
CA LYS A 781 2.26 -0.25 -0.02
C LYS A 781 0.92 -0.32 0.69
N ILE A 782 0.24 -1.46 0.57
CA ILE A 782 -1.03 -1.70 1.28
C ILE A 782 -0.83 -1.59 2.79
N TYR A 783 0.28 -2.10 3.32
CA TYR A 783 0.65 -1.95 4.74
C TYR A 783 0.83 -0.48 5.14
N ALA A 784 1.51 0.34 4.31
CA ALA A 784 1.69 1.76 4.59
C ALA A 784 0.35 2.52 4.66
N LEU A 785 -0.54 2.24 3.69
CA LEU A 785 -1.88 2.82 3.61
C LEU A 785 -2.77 2.34 4.77
N ALA A 786 -2.71 1.06 5.11
CA ALA A 786 -3.48 0.51 6.22
C ALA A 786 -2.98 1.04 7.57
N SER A 787 -1.67 1.22 7.74
CA SER A 787 -1.09 1.83 8.95
C SER A 787 -1.54 3.29 9.14
N LEU A 788 -1.80 4.00 8.04
CA LEU A 788 -2.37 5.35 8.07
C LEU A 788 -3.87 5.33 8.40
N ALA A 789 -4.63 4.42 7.79
CA ALA A 789 -6.09 4.31 7.97
C ALA A 789 -6.48 3.73 9.34
N TYR A 790 -5.62 2.89 9.94
CA TYR A 790 -5.84 2.16 11.18
C TYR A 790 -4.72 2.40 12.20
N PRO A 791 -4.50 3.65 12.64
CA PRO A 791 -3.40 3.98 13.57
C PRO A 791 -3.56 3.30 14.94
N GLU A 792 -4.76 2.83 15.27
CA GLU A 792 -5.04 2.09 16.50
C GLU A 792 -4.61 0.61 16.47
N VAL A 793 -4.30 0.07 15.28
CA VAL A 793 -3.87 -1.33 15.12
C VAL A 793 -2.35 -1.38 15.15
N ASP A 794 -1.78 -2.14 16.08
CA ASP A 794 -0.34 -2.29 16.18
C ASP A 794 0.24 -3.03 14.96
N LYS A 795 1.54 -2.80 14.70
CA LYS A 795 2.27 -3.34 13.55
C LYS A 795 2.14 -4.87 13.42
N GLU A 796 2.27 -5.60 14.53
CA GLU A 796 2.25 -7.06 14.52
C GLU A 796 0.84 -7.59 14.23
N SER A 797 -0.18 -6.98 14.83
CA SER A 797 -1.59 -7.29 14.53
C SER A 797 -1.95 -7.00 13.07
N LEU A 798 -1.48 -5.89 12.51
CA LEU A 798 -1.73 -5.53 11.11
C LEU A 798 -1.06 -6.53 10.16
N LYS A 799 0.22 -6.84 10.40
CA LYS A 799 0.98 -7.83 9.64
C LYS A 799 0.33 -9.21 9.70
N ASN A 800 -0.07 -9.68 10.87
CA ASN A 800 -0.77 -10.96 11.04
C ASN A 800 -2.11 -10.97 10.30
N SER A 801 -2.82 -9.83 10.25
CA SER A 801 -4.05 -9.70 9.48
C SER A 801 -3.80 -9.81 7.97
N MET A 802 -2.75 -9.17 7.45
CA MET A 802 -2.33 -9.32 6.05
C MET A 802 -1.91 -10.75 5.73
N LEU A 803 -1.11 -11.40 6.58
CA LEU A 803 -0.71 -12.80 6.40
C LEU A 803 -1.92 -13.73 6.31
N ARG A 804 -2.91 -13.57 7.20
CA ARG A 804 -4.17 -14.32 7.15
C ARG A 804 -4.92 -14.03 5.86
N PHE A 805 -5.10 -12.75 5.50
CA PHE A 805 -5.81 -12.35 4.28
C PHE A 805 -5.18 -12.98 3.03
N TYR A 806 -3.89 -12.77 2.77
CA TYR A 806 -3.23 -13.28 1.56
C TYR A 806 -3.19 -14.81 1.52
N SER A 807 -2.91 -15.47 2.64
CA SER A 807 -2.91 -16.94 2.72
C SER A 807 -4.28 -17.52 2.35
N ARG A 808 -5.36 -16.97 2.93
CA ARG A 808 -6.73 -17.40 2.63
C ARG A 808 -7.15 -17.00 1.22
N PHE A 809 -6.88 -15.77 0.82
CA PHE A 809 -7.24 -15.26 -0.49
C PHE A 809 -6.69 -16.18 -1.59
N PHE A 810 -5.43 -16.57 -1.55
CA PHE A 810 -4.87 -17.49 -2.55
C PHE A 810 -5.39 -18.93 -2.40
N SER A 811 -5.30 -19.51 -1.20
CA SER A 811 -5.66 -20.92 -0.98
C SER A 811 -7.14 -21.25 -1.23
N GLN A 812 -8.02 -20.26 -1.13
CA GLN A 812 -9.46 -20.45 -1.31
C GLN A 812 -9.97 -20.18 -2.74
N GLN A 813 -9.08 -19.94 -3.70
CA GLN A 813 -9.46 -19.66 -5.09
C GLN A 813 -10.30 -20.79 -5.72
N PHE A 814 -10.06 -22.05 -5.38
CA PHE A 814 -10.83 -23.18 -5.90
C PHE A 814 -12.34 -23.06 -5.61
N LYS A 815 -12.72 -22.44 -4.47
CA LYS A 815 -14.14 -22.17 -4.16
C LYS A 815 -14.71 -21.14 -5.12
N ARG A 816 -13.91 -20.13 -5.49
CA ARG A 816 -14.32 -19.07 -6.40
C ARG A 816 -14.43 -19.53 -7.86
N SER A 817 -13.62 -20.52 -8.25
CA SER A 817 -13.69 -21.12 -9.58
C SER A 817 -15.07 -21.74 -9.89
N CYS A 818 -15.85 -22.11 -8.86
CA CYS A 818 -17.19 -22.70 -8.99
C CYS A 818 -18.32 -21.79 -8.48
N LEU A 819 -18.17 -20.46 -8.55
CA LEU A 819 -19.22 -19.56 -8.06
C LEU A 819 -20.51 -19.64 -8.89
N PRO A 820 -21.68 -19.64 -8.23
CA PRO A 820 -22.97 -19.37 -8.86
C PRO A 820 -22.94 -18.09 -9.69
N ASP A 821 -23.88 -17.98 -10.62
CA ASP A 821 -24.08 -16.72 -11.32
C ASP A 821 -24.59 -15.64 -10.36
N GLY A 822 -24.14 -14.42 -10.56
CA GLY A 822 -24.54 -13.25 -9.77
C GLY A 822 -24.18 -11.97 -10.51
N PRO A 823 -24.91 -10.87 -10.28
CA PRO A 823 -24.60 -9.61 -10.92
C PRO A 823 -23.31 -9.01 -10.35
N LYS A 824 -22.47 -8.43 -11.21
CA LYS A 824 -21.47 -7.45 -10.77
C LYS A 824 -22.19 -6.12 -10.53
N VAL A 825 -22.18 -5.66 -9.29
CA VAL A 825 -22.82 -4.41 -8.88
C VAL A 825 -21.81 -3.37 -8.42
N GLY A 826 -20.84 -3.80 -7.61
CA GLY A 826 -19.76 -2.94 -7.13
C GLY A 826 -18.66 -2.71 -8.16
N SER A 827 -17.65 -1.94 -7.77
CA SER A 827 -16.44 -1.70 -8.57
C SER A 827 -15.61 -2.96 -8.84
N LEU A 828 -15.76 -4.00 -8.01
CA LEU A 828 -15.03 -5.25 -8.06
C LEU A 828 -15.98 -6.45 -7.90
N THR A 829 -15.66 -7.55 -8.57
CA THR A 829 -16.21 -8.89 -8.28
C THR A 829 -15.11 -9.95 -8.30
N LEU A 830 -15.35 -11.07 -7.64
CA LEU A 830 -14.45 -12.23 -7.64
C LEU A 830 -14.93 -13.38 -8.54
N SER A 831 -15.87 -13.10 -9.44
CA SER A 831 -16.30 -14.07 -10.45
C SER A 831 -15.13 -14.46 -11.36
N PRO A 832 -14.82 -15.76 -11.54
CA PRO A 832 -13.79 -16.23 -12.46
C PRO A 832 -14.17 -15.98 -13.93
N ARG A 833 -15.44 -15.62 -14.18
CA ARG A 833 -15.98 -15.26 -15.50
C ARG A 833 -15.89 -13.75 -15.76
N GLY A 834 -15.65 -12.95 -14.72
CA GLY A 834 -15.59 -11.48 -14.75
C GLY A 834 -14.20 -10.95 -14.40
N ASP A 835 -14.16 -10.06 -13.40
CA ASP A 835 -13.00 -9.22 -13.08
C ASP A 835 -11.74 -9.97 -12.62
N TYR A 836 -11.88 -11.15 -11.99
CA TYR A 836 -10.74 -11.80 -11.34
C TYR A 836 -10.51 -13.23 -11.82
N ARG A 837 -9.41 -13.42 -12.56
CA ARG A 837 -8.98 -14.71 -13.11
C ARG A 837 -7.66 -15.12 -12.48
N MET A 838 -7.70 -16.07 -11.55
CA MET A 838 -6.53 -16.64 -10.91
C MET A 838 -6.60 -18.17 -10.94
N PRO A 839 -5.50 -18.88 -11.24
CA PRO A 839 -5.42 -20.34 -11.11
C PRO A 839 -5.72 -20.79 -9.67
N SER A 840 -6.39 -21.93 -9.51
CA SER A 840 -6.80 -22.43 -8.17
C SER A 840 -5.64 -23.00 -7.36
N ASP A 841 -4.53 -23.26 -8.04
CA ASP A 841 -3.27 -23.84 -7.59
C ASP A 841 -2.14 -22.78 -7.48
N ALA A 842 -2.48 -21.49 -7.60
CA ALA A 842 -1.53 -20.40 -7.42
C ALA A 842 -1.01 -20.31 -5.97
N THR A 843 0.28 -20.00 -5.82
CA THR A 843 0.92 -19.81 -4.50
C THR A 843 1.01 -18.34 -4.11
N ALA A 844 0.84 -18.06 -2.81
CA ALA A 844 1.02 -16.73 -2.22
C ALA A 844 2.46 -16.44 -1.78
N SER A 845 3.44 -17.32 -2.03
CA SER A 845 4.78 -17.25 -1.42
C SER A 845 5.44 -15.88 -1.51
N LEU A 846 5.43 -15.24 -2.68
CA LEU A 846 6.04 -13.92 -2.90
C LEU A 846 5.41 -12.84 -2.00
N TYR A 847 4.08 -12.81 -1.92
CA TYR A 847 3.34 -11.85 -1.10
C TYR A 847 3.58 -12.11 0.39
N LEU A 848 3.57 -13.39 0.80
CA LEU A 848 3.77 -13.76 2.20
C LEU A 848 5.21 -13.49 2.67
N GLU A 849 6.21 -13.68 1.81
CA GLU A 849 7.61 -13.33 2.09
C GLU A 849 7.77 -11.83 2.28
N GLU A 850 7.20 -11.01 1.38
CA GLU A 850 7.21 -9.56 1.50
C GLU A 850 6.57 -9.11 2.82
N ILE A 851 5.37 -9.62 3.16
CA ILE A 851 4.69 -9.29 4.42
C ILE A 851 5.52 -9.70 5.63
N LYS A 852 6.17 -10.89 5.60
CA LYS A 852 7.04 -11.34 6.70
C LYS A 852 8.25 -10.43 6.90
N SER A 853 8.73 -9.77 5.85
CA SER A 853 9.85 -8.83 5.91
C SER A 853 9.48 -7.40 6.30
N LEU A 854 8.19 -7.04 6.32
CA LEU A 854 7.69 -5.81 6.95
C LEU A 854 7.94 -5.85 8.46
#